data_AF-A0A3M1U152-F1
#
_entry.id   AF-A0A3M1U152-F1
#
_cell.length_a   1.000
_cell.length_b   1.000
_cell.length_c   1.000
_cell.angle_alpha   90.00
_cell.angle_beta   90.00
_cell.angle_gamma   90.00
#
_symmetry.space_group_name_H-M   'P 1'
#
loop_
_entity.id
_entity.type
_entity.pdbx_description
1 polymer ?
#
loop_
_entity_poly.entity_id
_entity_poly.type
_entity_poly.pdbx_seq_one_letter_code
_entity_poly.pdbx_strand_id
1 'polypeptide(L)'
;MLWGVFCLGQGSDLPQHQVFLLGNVADLPYNSTFYSHFNKLLSELKGPFTVLLSGDLTASEGSGPGLTSEDSFKVEQIMVATSGFAKGRLVIIPGDRDWAFSGKNGWQRVKALEKLVRSTGYQHVHWAIRQGCPGPEIIELSGGLRLIAIQTQWWNHPYEKPRPANASCRITSNTDFLEELRDILDASLGKNVLITGHFPLISAGEYGGSIPPKKHLFPLTDLRPGLYIPLPLLGSLYASFRQNVGTHQDIINTHFDEFRSAMEELMLDRHSLMYLSGHEHNLQILRQGDNYHINSGALGQTSRPGKDKRAHYLSERQGIIELLYQEHGDIYARIHHFEEETGFEPPVERFLFQSVCNVGQEVVPFNTAHLLCGDATIFHDASPTYDSVMPAMAGAEYKAGPLKKLFFGKHYRSSWTRQLQLPVLNLDTTRGGLQVLASELNFQTPSLRFGAGNGLMYQFRSINKDPLRSLQRQLRSSLIGYVIQDQTSTQHPYGVLVTHPLMQQLGILHPRPFLYLMPDDDKLGIYRSDFGLKPGFLEEIPQGRLQAPHNFAGADDLLKSYMFFRYRYEFPQLQVDQLAYARARIFDLWVGDWDRQEDNWHWALYTTDAARLIARPVAFDRDQAFARWDGFFPWLADREWMHPAIQHFGTNLKGVRSLSWHSRHIDRLLLTALTREQWQALALEVQAQLTDSLIETALAAMPPEVYELTAEELRSKLRSRREQLLPAVESFYDLLAKEVDIVGTNLREVFDVQRRPDGAVVVRVYRFPTEEEALTDSLLWYERTFLPEETREVRLFGLDGEDVFQIHGKSRRSIRLRIVGGPAPDVIRETSEV
;
A
#
# COMPACT_ATOMS: atom_id res chain seq x y z
N MET A 1 22.28 -52.23 -28.57
CA MET A 1 21.46 -51.38 -29.47
C MET A 1 20.20 -51.03 -28.71
N LEU A 2 19.84 -49.80 -28.35
CA LEU A 2 20.38 -48.46 -28.56
C LEU A 2 19.87 -47.66 -27.34
N TRP A 3 20.78 -47.06 -26.57
CA TRP A 3 20.44 -46.11 -25.53
C TRP A 3 20.15 -44.76 -26.19
N GLY A 4 18.94 -44.26 -26.06
CA GLY A 4 18.57 -42.90 -26.44
C GLY A 4 18.78 -41.96 -25.25
N VAL A 5 19.95 -41.33 -25.19
CA VAL A 5 20.21 -40.19 -24.31
C VAL A 5 19.40 -39.02 -24.86
N PHE A 6 18.32 -38.62 -24.16
CA PHE A 6 17.74 -37.30 -24.37
C PHE A 6 18.64 -36.28 -23.69
N CYS A 7 19.59 -35.74 -24.44
CA CYS A 7 20.19 -34.45 -24.12
C CYS A 7 19.10 -33.39 -24.28
N LEU A 8 18.52 -32.93 -23.17
CA LEU A 8 17.92 -31.60 -23.14
C LEU A 8 19.05 -30.61 -23.42
N GLY A 9 19.02 -30.02 -24.61
CA GLY A 9 19.94 -28.95 -24.98
C GLY A 9 19.79 -27.81 -23.98
N GLN A 10 20.90 -27.43 -23.34
CA GLN A 10 21.02 -26.16 -22.65
C GLN A 10 20.82 -25.06 -23.69
N GLY A 11 19.62 -24.48 -23.73
CA GLY A 11 19.39 -23.21 -24.40
C GLY A 11 20.31 -22.17 -23.76
N SER A 12 21.32 -21.76 -24.50
CA SER A 12 22.29 -20.75 -24.12
C SER A 12 21.71 -19.35 -24.30
N ASP A 13 20.55 -19.08 -23.70
CA ASP A 13 20.03 -17.72 -23.64
C ASP A 13 20.62 -17.05 -22.40
N LEU A 14 21.26 -15.91 -22.64
CA LEU A 14 21.86 -15.11 -21.57
C LEU A 14 20.73 -14.59 -20.68
N PRO A 15 20.79 -14.79 -19.34
CA PRO A 15 19.74 -14.28 -18.46
C PRO A 15 19.64 -12.75 -18.58
N GLN A 16 18.41 -12.24 -18.56
CA GLN A 16 18.12 -10.80 -18.61
C GLN A 16 18.73 -10.07 -17.40
N HIS A 17 18.67 -10.71 -16.22
CA HIS A 17 19.29 -10.21 -14.99
C HIS A 17 19.57 -11.37 -14.03
N GLN A 18 20.64 -11.26 -13.24
CA GLN A 18 21.01 -12.22 -12.19
C GLN A 18 21.06 -11.54 -10.81
N VAL A 19 20.59 -12.21 -9.77
CA VAL A 19 20.61 -11.68 -8.39
C VAL A 19 21.25 -12.68 -7.44
N PHE A 20 22.40 -12.34 -6.86
CA PHE A 20 23.12 -13.14 -5.86
C PHE A 20 22.73 -12.72 -4.45
N LEU A 21 22.36 -13.68 -3.61
CA LEU A 21 21.85 -13.45 -2.25
C LEU A 21 22.88 -13.88 -1.22
N LEU A 22 23.28 -12.94 -0.36
CA LEU A 22 24.26 -13.15 0.70
C LEU A 22 23.69 -12.61 2.02
N GLY A 23 24.00 -13.26 3.13
CA GLY A 23 23.66 -12.84 4.48
C GLY A 23 24.67 -13.41 5.47
N ASN A 24 24.75 -12.81 6.66
CA ASN A 24 25.68 -13.23 7.72
C ASN A 24 27.16 -13.18 7.28
N VAL A 25 27.52 -12.16 6.49
CA VAL A 25 28.89 -11.98 5.98
C VAL A 25 29.91 -11.88 7.13
N ALA A 26 29.50 -11.32 8.27
CA ALA A 26 30.31 -11.20 9.48
C ALA A 26 30.86 -12.54 10.02
N ASP A 27 30.20 -13.66 9.68
CA ASP A 27 30.60 -15.01 10.09
C ASP A 27 31.78 -15.57 9.28
N LEU A 28 32.13 -14.97 8.14
CA LEU A 28 33.28 -15.39 7.37
C LEU A 28 34.59 -15.09 8.12
N PRO A 29 35.54 -16.04 8.14
CA PRO A 29 36.90 -15.76 8.60
C PRO A 29 37.56 -14.66 7.78
N TYR A 30 38.44 -13.87 8.41
CA TYR A 30 39.17 -12.77 7.76
C TYR A 30 39.97 -13.17 6.51
N ASN A 31 40.48 -14.40 6.51
CA ASN A 31 41.31 -14.96 5.45
C ASN A 31 40.52 -15.87 4.51
N SER A 32 39.18 -15.79 4.51
CA SER A 32 38.38 -16.70 3.72
C SER A 32 38.66 -16.56 2.22
N THR A 33 38.86 -17.69 1.54
CA THR A 33 39.02 -17.79 0.09
C THR A 33 37.71 -17.44 -0.64
N PHE A 34 36.58 -17.42 0.07
CA PHE A 34 35.25 -17.05 -0.46
C PHE A 34 35.31 -15.75 -1.27
N TYR A 35 35.93 -14.69 -0.75
CA TYR A 35 35.99 -13.39 -1.43
C TYR A 35 36.62 -13.49 -2.83
N SER A 36 37.69 -14.27 -2.96
CA SER A 36 38.40 -14.45 -4.22
C SER A 36 37.62 -15.33 -5.20
N HIS A 37 37.02 -16.42 -4.72
CA HIS A 37 36.18 -17.30 -5.54
C HIS A 37 34.89 -16.61 -5.99
N PHE A 38 34.30 -15.78 -5.12
CA PHE A 38 33.09 -15.03 -5.44
C PHE A 38 33.39 -13.91 -6.45
N ASN A 39 34.50 -13.18 -6.27
CA ASN A 39 34.94 -12.23 -7.29
C ASN A 39 35.17 -12.91 -8.64
N LYS A 40 35.80 -14.09 -8.66
CA LYS A 40 35.98 -14.89 -9.88
C LYS A 40 34.63 -15.27 -10.51
N LEU A 41 33.68 -15.79 -9.71
CA LEU A 41 32.34 -16.13 -10.17
C LEU A 41 31.65 -14.93 -10.85
N LEU A 42 31.73 -13.74 -10.23
CA LEU A 42 31.16 -12.51 -10.80
C LEU A 42 31.88 -12.05 -12.08
N SER A 43 33.20 -12.27 -12.18
CA SER A 43 33.99 -11.88 -13.35
C SER A 43 33.66 -12.67 -14.62
N GLU A 44 33.08 -13.86 -14.47
CA GLU A 44 32.68 -14.74 -15.58
C GLU A 44 31.30 -14.36 -16.15
N LEU A 45 30.56 -13.47 -15.48
CA LEU A 45 29.23 -13.03 -15.90
C LEU A 45 29.31 -12.03 -17.07
N LYS A 46 28.52 -12.31 -18.12
CA LYS A 46 28.45 -11.47 -19.33
C LYS A 46 27.34 -10.40 -19.26
N GLY A 47 26.29 -10.66 -18.48
CA GLY A 47 25.09 -9.82 -18.33
C GLY A 47 25.09 -8.93 -17.08
N PRO A 48 24.06 -8.10 -16.88
CA PRO A 48 23.88 -7.31 -15.66
C PRO A 48 23.56 -8.22 -14.47
N PHE A 49 24.05 -7.85 -13.29
CA PHE A 49 23.78 -8.58 -12.07
C PHE A 49 23.70 -7.68 -10.84
N THR A 50 23.03 -8.18 -9.81
CA THR A 50 22.95 -7.55 -8.49
C THR A 50 23.46 -8.51 -7.44
N VAL A 51 24.29 -8.02 -6.53
CA VAL A 51 24.63 -8.70 -5.27
C VAL A 51 23.82 -8.04 -4.17
N LEU A 52 23.00 -8.81 -3.47
CA LEU A 52 22.17 -8.35 -2.37
C LEU A 52 22.72 -8.88 -1.05
N LEU A 53 23.22 -7.97 -0.20
CA LEU A 53 23.64 -8.27 1.16
C LEU A 53 22.46 -8.02 2.11
N SER A 54 21.88 -9.11 2.60
CA SER A 54 20.72 -9.12 3.50
C SER A 54 21.16 -9.21 4.96
N GLY A 55 22.01 -8.28 5.39
CA GLY A 55 22.35 -8.02 6.79
C GLY A 55 23.50 -8.82 7.39
N ASP A 56 23.83 -8.44 8.62
CA ASP A 56 24.89 -8.98 9.47
C ASP A 56 26.28 -8.84 8.84
N LEU A 57 26.65 -7.57 8.60
CA LEU A 57 27.97 -7.19 8.14
C LEU A 57 28.97 -7.05 9.30
N THR A 58 28.47 -6.83 10.52
CA THR A 58 29.27 -6.62 11.73
C THR A 58 29.11 -7.76 12.73
N ALA A 59 30.19 -8.13 13.43
CA ALA A 59 30.22 -9.26 14.37
C ALA A 59 30.26 -8.82 15.84
N SER A 60 30.66 -7.58 16.11
CA SER A 60 30.99 -7.17 17.49
C SER A 60 29.75 -6.92 18.35
N GLU A 61 29.60 -7.63 19.47
CA GLU A 61 28.55 -7.39 20.50
C GLU A 61 28.80 -6.12 21.35
N GLY A 62 29.63 -5.18 20.85
CA GLY A 62 30.03 -3.99 21.58
C GLY A 62 28.84 -3.09 21.93
N SER A 63 28.74 -2.71 23.21
CA SER A 63 27.76 -1.76 23.74
C SER A 63 28.02 -0.31 23.34
N GLY A 64 29.06 -0.02 22.56
CA GLY A 64 29.39 1.32 22.06
C GLY A 64 28.62 1.68 20.78
N PRO A 65 28.44 2.99 20.48
CA PRO A 65 27.76 3.44 19.27
C PRO A 65 28.60 3.35 17.98
N GLY A 66 29.89 3.02 18.08
CA GLY A 66 30.84 2.99 16.97
C GLY A 66 31.13 1.58 16.43
N LEU A 67 31.66 1.53 15.21
CA LEU A 67 32.17 0.30 14.59
C LEU A 67 33.57 -0.03 15.10
N THR A 68 33.88 -1.31 15.22
CA THR A 68 35.26 -1.75 15.49
C THR A 68 36.09 -1.72 14.20
N SER A 69 37.43 -1.77 14.34
CA SER A 69 38.33 -1.91 13.19
C SER A 69 38.11 -3.24 12.44
N GLU A 70 37.73 -4.30 13.17
CA GLU A 70 37.34 -5.59 12.58
C GLU A 70 36.11 -5.46 11.70
N ASP A 71 35.05 -4.85 12.23
CA ASP A 71 33.79 -4.66 11.50
C ASP A 71 34.03 -3.87 10.21
N SER A 72 34.82 -2.80 10.32
CA SER A 72 35.14 -1.94 9.18
C SER A 72 35.90 -2.69 8.09
N PHE A 73 36.86 -3.54 8.48
CA PHE A 73 37.65 -4.34 7.55
C PHE A 73 36.82 -5.41 6.83
N LYS A 74 35.95 -6.14 7.55
CA LYS A 74 35.06 -7.15 6.94
C LYS A 74 34.10 -6.53 5.92
N VAL A 75 33.52 -5.38 6.27
CA VAL A 75 32.68 -4.58 5.36
C VAL A 75 33.46 -4.17 4.10
N GLU A 76 34.71 -3.73 4.26
CA GLU A 76 35.55 -3.37 3.12
C GLU A 76 35.88 -4.56 2.21
N GLN A 77 36.20 -5.73 2.77
CA GLN A 77 36.53 -6.93 1.98
C GLN A 77 35.38 -7.34 1.05
N ILE A 78 34.14 -7.39 1.55
CA ILE A 78 33.00 -7.76 0.71
C ILE A 78 32.70 -6.70 -0.34
N MET A 79 32.88 -5.41 -0.02
CA MET A 79 32.74 -4.32 -1.01
C MET A 79 33.80 -4.42 -2.11
N VAL A 80 35.07 -4.68 -1.78
CA VAL A 80 36.14 -4.86 -2.77
C VAL A 80 35.85 -6.07 -3.67
N ALA A 81 35.36 -7.17 -3.10
CA ALA A 81 35.04 -8.38 -3.86
C ALA A 81 33.92 -8.17 -4.89
N THR A 82 33.07 -7.14 -4.73
CA THR A 82 31.80 -7.00 -5.48
C THR A 82 31.65 -5.68 -6.26
N SER A 83 32.40 -4.62 -5.91
CA SER A 83 32.20 -3.28 -6.49
C SER A 83 32.96 -3.00 -7.80
N GLY A 84 33.93 -3.85 -8.17
CA GLY A 84 34.78 -3.64 -9.34
C GLY A 84 34.13 -3.89 -10.71
N PHE A 85 32.83 -4.16 -10.77
CA PHE A 85 32.15 -4.61 -11.98
C PHE A 85 31.18 -3.55 -12.52
N ALA A 86 31.46 -3.01 -13.72
CA ALA A 86 30.64 -1.96 -14.33
C ALA A 86 29.17 -2.37 -14.60
N LYS A 87 28.91 -3.66 -14.79
CA LYS A 87 27.55 -4.24 -14.96
C LYS A 87 26.97 -4.81 -13.67
N GLY A 88 27.73 -4.75 -12.57
CA GLY A 88 27.32 -5.22 -11.26
C GLY A 88 26.77 -4.09 -10.40
N ARG A 89 25.86 -4.42 -9.49
CA ARG A 89 25.40 -3.52 -8.43
C ARG A 89 25.41 -4.23 -7.10
N LEU A 90 25.94 -3.59 -6.06
CA LEU A 90 25.84 -4.06 -4.69
C LEU A 90 24.71 -3.32 -3.98
N VAL A 91 23.75 -4.05 -3.41
CA VAL A 91 22.67 -3.50 -2.59
C VAL A 91 22.82 -4.03 -1.17
N ILE A 92 22.80 -3.15 -0.17
CA ILE A 92 23.04 -3.49 1.23
C ILE A 92 21.83 -3.13 2.08
N ILE A 93 21.37 -4.10 2.87
CA ILE A 93 20.36 -3.95 3.92
C ILE A 93 21.00 -4.45 5.21
N PRO A 94 20.98 -3.69 6.32
CA PRO A 94 21.61 -4.13 7.57
C PRO A 94 20.74 -5.15 8.32
N GLY A 95 21.40 -5.98 9.13
CA GLY A 95 20.78 -7.00 9.96
C GLY A 95 20.67 -6.63 11.44
N ASP A 96 20.26 -7.57 12.28
CA ASP A 96 20.09 -7.31 13.72
C ASP A 96 21.43 -7.02 14.40
N ARG A 97 22.52 -7.65 13.98
CA ARG A 97 23.87 -7.40 14.52
C ARG A 97 24.37 -6.00 14.18
N ASP A 98 24.03 -5.52 12.99
CA ASP A 98 24.36 -4.15 12.54
C ASP A 98 23.59 -3.08 13.35
N TRP A 99 22.44 -3.46 13.90
CA TRP A 99 21.68 -2.69 14.90
C TRP A 99 22.10 -3.02 16.34
N ALA A 100 23.37 -3.38 16.53
CA ALA A 100 23.94 -3.71 17.83
C ALA A 100 23.16 -4.82 18.55
N PHE A 101 22.75 -5.87 17.84
CA PHE A 101 21.94 -6.98 18.37
C PHE A 101 20.65 -6.47 19.01
N SER A 102 19.97 -5.56 18.32
CA SER A 102 18.81 -4.83 18.85
C SER A 102 19.07 -4.06 20.15
N GLY A 103 20.31 -3.70 20.48
CA GLY A 103 20.69 -3.00 21.71
C GLY A 103 20.41 -1.50 21.69
N LYS A 104 20.53 -0.81 22.84
CA LYS A 104 20.16 0.62 22.97
C LYS A 104 20.86 1.57 21.99
N ASN A 105 22.03 1.20 21.48
CA ASN A 105 22.80 1.99 20.53
C ASN A 105 22.61 1.58 19.07
N GLY A 106 21.61 0.74 18.77
CA GLY A 106 21.40 0.17 17.44
C GLY A 106 21.21 1.22 16.36
N TRP A 107 20.43 2.27 16.62
CA TRP A 107 20.23 3.34 15.65
C TRP A 107 21.49 4.19 15.40
N GLN A 108 22.32 4.45 16.41
CA GLN A 108 23.63 5.11 16.17
C GLN A 108 24.56 4.21 15.34
N ARG A 109 24.57 2.90 15.64
CA ARG A 109 25.46 1.94 14.98
C ARG A 109 25.11 1.74 13.50
N VAL A 110 23.83 1.61 13.16
CA VAL A 110 23.41 1.51 11.76
C VAL A 110 23.73 2.78 10.98
N LYS A 111 23.62 3.97 11.60
CA LYS A 111 24.03 5.25 10.99
C LYS A 111 25.55 5.32 10.79
N ALA A 112 26.33 4.79 11.72
CA ALA A 112 27.78 4.70 11.57
C ALA A 112 28.18 3.76 10.42
N LEU A 113 27.48 2.63 10.28
CA LEU A 113 27.67 1.69 9.17
C LEU A 113 27.27 2.29 7.82
N GLU A 114 26.12 2.98 7.74
CA GLU A 114 25.73 3.72 6.54
C GLU A 114 26.82 4.73 6.15
N LYS A 115 27.31 5.50 7.13
CA LYS A 115 28.37 6.50 6.91
C LYS A 115 29.65 5.85 6.39
N LEU A 116 30.08 4.72 6.97
CA LEU A 116 31.26 3.99 6.51
C LEU A 116 31.11 3.59 5.04
N VAL A 117 30.05 2.85 4.70
CA VAL A 117 29.80 2.36 3.34
C VAL A 117 29.80 3.51 2.35
N ARG A 118 29.12 4.62 2.66
CA ARG A 118 29.03 5.78 1.77
C ARG A 118 30.32 6.58 1.63
N SER A 119 31.16 6.58 2.66
CA SER A 119 32.44 7.31 2.66
C SER A 119 33.52 6.66 1.79
N THR A 120 33.37 5.37 1.44
CA THR A 120 34.36 4.64 0.63
C THR A 120 34.44 5.08 -0.83
N GLY A 121 33.38 5.70 -1.37
CA GLY A 121 33.37 6.22 -2.75
C GLY A 121 33.26 5.15 -3.85
N TYR A 122 32.99 3.88 -3.51
CA TYR A 122 32.77 2.83 -4.50
C TYR A 122 31.57 3.15 -5.40
N GLN A 123 31.80 3.12 -6.71
CA GLN A 123 30.73 3.22 -7.69
C GLN A 123 29.88 1.94 -7.64
N HIS A 124 28.57 2.05 -7.88
CA HIS A 124 27.62 0.92 -7.89
C HIS A 124 27.33 0.24 -6.54
N VAL A 125 27.74 0.83 -5.41
CA VAL A 125 27.31 0.39 -4.06
C VAL A 125 26.13 1.23 -3.58
N HIS A 126 25.02 0.56 -3.23
CA HIS A 126 23.77 1.18 -2.81
C HIS A 126 23.38 0.73 -1.40
N TRP A 127 23.44 1.65 -0.45
CA TRP A 127 22.80 1.46 0.87
C TRP A 127 21.28 1.64 0.73
N ALA A 128 20.52 0.55 0.91
CA ALA A 128 19.13 0.49 0.44
C ALA A 128 18.20 1.50 1.13
N ILE A 129 18.31 1.65 2.45
CA ILE A 129 17.37 2.45 3.26
C ILE A 129 18.15 3.39 4.18
N ARG A 130 17.97 4.69 3.98
CA ARG A 130 18.76 5.74 4.67
C ARG A 130 18.29 5.97 6.10
N GLN A 131 19.20 6.47 6.93
CA GLN A 131 18.96 6.96 8.30
C GLN A 131 18.35 5.93 9.26
N GLY A 132 18.35 4.65 8.89
CA GLY A 132 17.68 3.60 9.65
C GLY A 132 16.14 3.69 9.57
N CYS A 133 15.57 4.26 8.51
CA CYS A 133 14.13 4.25 8.27
C CYS A 133 13.58 2.83 8.00
N PRO A 134 12.26 2.60 8.15
CA PRO A 134 11.67 1.28 7.93
C PRO A 134 11.60 0.83 6.45
N GLY A 135 11.66 1.75 5.49
CA GLY A 135 11.26 1.49 4.08
C GLY A 135 9.73 1.62 3.90
N PRO A 136 9.14 1.12 2.79
CA PRO A 136 9.79 0.42 1.70
C PRO A 136 10.54 1.39 0.76
N GLU A 137 11.72 0.99 0.31
CA GLU A 137 12.51 1.74 -0.68
C GLU A 137 12.57 0.98 -2.01
N ILE A 138 12.33 1.68 -3.13
CA ILE A 138 12.28 1.09 -4.46
C ILE A 138 13.65 1.23 -5.14
N ILE A 139 14.17 0.12 -5.65
CA ILE A 139 15.41 0.08 -6.42
C ILE A 139 15.14 -0.63 -7.75
N GLU A 140 15.17 0.11 -8.86
CA GLU A 140 15.07 -0.47 -10.21
C GLU A 140 16.35 -1.23 -10.56
N LEU A 141 16.27 -2.57 -10.70
CA LEU A 141 17.42 -3.39 -11.08
C LEU A 141 17.58 -3.45 -12.60
N SER A 142 16.47 -3.60 -13.32
CA SER A 142 16.39 -3.57 -14.78
C SER A 142 15.00 -3.06 -15.23
N GLY A 143 14.75 -2.96 -16.54
CA GLY A 143 13.45 -2.52 -17.06
C GLY A 143 12.26 -3.39 -16.61
N GLY A 144 12.49 -4.68 -16.35
CA GLY A 144 11.48 -5.66 -15.95
C GLY A 144 11.66 -6.24 -14.54
N LEU A 145 12.58 -5.71 -13.73
CA LEU A 145 12.89 -6.23 -12.39
C LEU A 145 13.09 -5.09 -11.38
N ARG A 146 12.30 -5.12 -10.32
CA ARG A 146 12.31 -4.14 -9.22
C ARG A 146 12.60 -4.84 -7.89
N LEU A 147 13.45 -4.22 -7.08
CA LEU A 147 13.72 -4.62 -5.71
C LEU A 147 13.06 -3.62 -4.75
N ILE A 148 12.33 -4.13 -3.76
CA ILE A 148 11.72 -3.37 -2.68
C ILE A 148 12.45 -3.73 -1.38
N ALA A 149 13.19 -2.80 -0.84
CA ALA A 149 13.96 -2.99 0.39
C ALA A 149 13.16 -2.59 1.62
N ILE A 150 13.21 -3.44 2.65
CA ILE A 150 12.52 -3.26 3.93
C ILE A 150 13.53 -3.43 5.06
N GLN A 151 13.54 -2.49 6.01
CA GLN A 151 14.34 -2.58 7.21
C GLN A 151 13.57 -3.37 8.28
N THR A 152 13.54 -4.69 8.16
CA THR A 152 12.83 -5.56 9.11
C THR A 152 13.26 -5.35 10.55
N GLN A 153 14.55 -5.04 10.76
CA GLN A 153 15.09 -4.78 12.08
C GLN A 153 14.52 -3.50 12.72
N TRP A 154 14.05 -2.52 11.94
CA TRP A 154 13.39 -1.33 12.50
C TRP A 154 12.13 -1.74 13.27
N TRP A 155 11.32 -2.64 12.72
CA TRP A 155 10.08 -3.13 13.34
C TRP A 155 10.38 -3.92 14.63
N ASN A 156 11.41 -4.76 14.57
CA ASN A 156 11.86 -5.60 15.68
C ASN A 156 12.59 -4.82 16.80
N HIS A 157 13.19 -3.66 16.50
CA HIS A 157 14.02 -2.91 17.44
C HIS A 157 13.19 -2.25 18.57
N PRO A 158 13.47 -2.54 19.86
CA PRO A 158 12.66 -2.05 20.97
C PRO A 158 13.09 -0.67 21.50
N TYR A 159 14.27 -0.17 21.11
CA TYR A 159 14.84 1.08 21.64
C TYR A 159 14.65 2.26 20.68
N GLU A 160 15.51 3.28 20.81
CA GLU A 160 15.44 4.49 20.02
C GLU A 160 15.67 4.18 18.54
N LYS A 161 14.75 4.67 17.71
CA LYS A 161 14.73 4.55 16.26
C LYS A 161 14.02 5.77 15.68
N PRO A 162 14.16 6.08 14.39
CA PRO A 162 13.46 7.20 13.78
C PRO A 162 11.94 7.15 14.05
N ARG A 163 11.33 8.29 14.35
CA ARG A 163 9.91 8.46 14.70
C ARG A 163 9.32 9.64 13.91
N PRO A 164 7.98 9.75 13.80
CA PRO A 164 7.37 10.84 13.05
C PRO A 164 7.68 12.20 13.67
N ALA A 165 7.79 12.27 15.00
CA ALA A 165 8.21 13.46 15.73
C ALA A 165 9.66 13.92 15.46
N ASN A 166 10.46 13.12 14.76
CA ASN A 166 11.83 13.50 14.37
C ASN A 166 11.91 13.88 12.88
N ALA A 167 10.79 13.74 12.14
CA ALA A 167 10.66 13.95 10.69
C ALA A 167 11.72 13.28 9.80
N SER A 168 12.52 12.36 10.36
CA SER A 168 13.63 11.74 9.64
C SER A 168 13.14 10.70 8.62
N CYS A 169 11.94 10.16 8.82
CA CYS A 169 11.36 9.13 7.99
C CYS A 169 9.92 9.47 7.61
N ARG A 170 9.62 9.18 6.35
CA ARG A 170 8.32 9.29 5.71
C ARG A 170 7.27 8.33 6.27
N ILE A 171 7.68 7.10 6.59
CA ILE A 171 6.80 6.05 7.11
C ILE A 171 7.16 5.76 8.54
N THR A 172 6.13 5.69 9.38
CA THR A 172 6.33 5.56 10.83
C THR A 172 5.30 4.68 11.54
N SER A 173 4.33 4.14 10.81
CA SER A 173 3.33 3.19 11.33
C SER A 173 3.19 1.96 10.42
N ASN A 174 2.68 0.85 10.98
CA ASN A 174 2.40 -0.38 10.23
C ASN A 174 1.40 -0.13 9.08
N THR A 175 0.38 0.70 9.33
CA THR A 175 -0.67 0.98 8.34
C THR A 175 -0.13 1.73 7.15
N ASP A 176 0.62 2.82 7.39
CA ASP A 176 1.21 3.63 6.31
C ASP A 176 2.19 2.79 5.47
N PHE A 177 2.97 1.93 6.15
CA PHE A 177 3.90 1.03 5.47
C PHE A 177 3.19 0.08 4.53
N LEU A 178 2.14 -0.61 5.00
CA LEU A 178 1.44 -1.62 4.23
C LEU A 178 0.67 -1.00 3.07
N GLU A 179 0.07 0.18 3.26
CA GLU A 179 -0.57 0.95 2.19
C GLU A 179 0.45 1.34 1.12
N GLU A 180 1.58 1.93 1.51
CA GLU A 180 2.60 2.33 0.56
C GLU A 180 3.19 1.12 -0.18
N LEU A 181 3.44 0.02 0.51
CA LEU A 181 3.90 -1.21 -0.13
C LEU A 181 2.89 -1.74 -1.16
N ARG A 182 1.59 -1.71 -0.86
CA ARG A 182 0.54 -2.10 -1.81
C ARG A 182 0.57 -1.22 -3.05
N ASP A 183 0.65 0.09 -2.87
CA ASP A 183 0.74 1.04 -3.98
C ASP A 183 1.98 0.80 -4.84
N ILE A 184 3.12 0.49 -4.23
CA ILE A 184 4.33 0.12 -4.95
C ILE A 184 4.11 -1.16 -5.76
N LEU A 185 3.49 -2.18 -5.19
CA LEU A 185 3.19 -3.43 -5.90
C LEU A 185 2.21 -3.18 -7.06
N ASP A 186 1.17 -2.39 -6.85
CA ASP A 186 0.18 -2.04 -7.87
C ASP A 186 0.74 -1.05 -8.93
N ALA A 187 1.84 -0.36 -8.63
CA ALA A 187 2.64 0.42 -9.58
C ALA A 187 3.78 -0.38 -10.21
N SER A 188 3.95 -1.65 -9.84
CA SER A 188 4.95 -2.58 -10.38
C SER A 188 4.35 -3.58 -11.37
N LEU A 189 3.12 -3.36 -11.83
CA LEU A 189 2.45 -4.24 -12.79
C LEU A 189 3.28 -4.40 -14.07
N GLY A 190 3.42 -5.64 -14.52
CA GLY A 190 4.27 -5.98 -15.66
C GLY A 190 5.78 -6.04 -15.35
N LYS A 191 6.17 -5.96 -14.07
CA LYS A 191 7.57 -6.13 -13.63
C LYS A 191 7.68 -7.20 -12.55
N ASN A 192 8.75 -7.98 -12.61
CA ASN A 192 9.10 -8.89 -11.52
C ASN A 192 9.43 -8.07 -10.26
N VAL A 193 8.89 -8.49 -9.12
CA VAL A 193 9.13 -7.81 -7.84
C VAL A 193 9.83 -8.74 -6.86
N LEU A 194 10.98 -8.28 -6.40
CA LEU A 194 11.71 -8.84 -5.26
C LEU A 194 11.45 -7.97 -4.04
N ILE A 195 11.01 -8.58 -2.94
CA ILE A 195 10.94 -7.92 -1.63
C ILE A 195 12.11 -8.45 -0.82
N THR A 196 12.81 -7.59 -0.09
CA THR A 196 13.94 -8.04 0.73
C THR A 196 13.97 -7.35 2.09
N GLY A 197 14.34 -8.13 3.10
CA GLY A 197 14.63 -7.68 4.45
C GLY A 197 15.55 -8.67 5.12
N HIS A 198 16.16 -8.31 6.25
CA HIS A 198 17.08 -9.22 6.93
C HIS A 198 16.37 -10.45 7.52
N PHE A 199 15.26 -10.23 8.26
CA PHE A 199 14.49 -11.31 8.88
C PHE A 199 13.58 -12.01 7.87
N PRO A 200 13.53 -13.35 7.86
CA PRO A 200 12.54 -14.09 7.09
C PRO A 200 11.12 -13.88 7.65
N LEU A 201 10.11 -13.91 6.77
CA LEU A 201 8.70 -13.91 7.17
C LEU A 201 8.22 -15.30 7.62
N ILE A 202 8.79 -16.32 6.98
CA ILE A 202 8.61 -17.74 7.32
C ILE A 202 9.98 -18.42 7.25
N SER A 203 10.23 -19.38 8.13
CA SER A 203 11.52 -20.07 8.16
C SER A 203 11.39 -21.50 8.67
N ALA A 204 12.18 -22.39 8.08
CA ALA A 204 12.43 -23.73 8.59
C ALA A 204 13.70 -23.80 9.45
N GLY A 205 14.35 -22.67 9.74
CA GLY A 205 15.53 -22.58 10.58
C GLY A 205 15.22 -22.44 12.07
N GLU A 206 16.27 -22.28 12.87
CA GLU A 206 16.16 -22.27 14.33
C GLU A 206 15.43 -21.02 14.83
N TYR A 207 15.70 -19.86 14.24
CA TYR A 207 15.01 -18.59 14.57
C TYR A 207 13.56 -18.55 14.08
N GLY A 208 13.20 -19.45 13.16
CA GLY A 208 11.83 -19.80 12.78
C GLY A 208 11.13 -20.77 13.73
N GLY A 209 11.80 -21.23 14.79
CA GLY A 209 11.25 -22.17 15.77
C GLY A 209 11.50 -23.65 15.44
N SER A 210 12.29 -23.99 14.42
CA SER A 210 12.70 -25.38 14.15
C SER A 210 13.88 -25.79 15.05
N ILE A 211 13.59 -26.03 16.33
CA ILE A 211 14.61 -26.31 17.34
C ILE A 211 15.13 -27.75 17.22
N PRO A 212 16.46 -27.98 17.05
CA PRO A 212 17.02 -29.32 16.96
C PRO A 212 16.82 -30.14 18.24
N PRO A 213 16.65 -31.49 18.15
CA PRO A 213 16.52 -32.36 19.33
C PRO A 213 17.65 -32.20 20.34
N LYS A 214 18.86 -31.85 19.87
CA LYS A 214 20.01 -31.55 20.72
C LYS A 214 19.73 -30.41 21.71
N LYS A 215 19.00 -29.38 21.32
CA LYS A 215 18.68 -28.22 22.18
C LYS A 215 17.57 -28.50 23.18
N HIS A 216 16.66 -29.42 22.85
CA HIS A 216 15.71 -29.96 23.84
C HIS A 216 16.44 -30.67 24.97
N LEU A 217 17.54 -31.37 24.68
CA LEU A 217 18.32 -32.08 25.67
C LEU A 217 19.39 -31.20 26.34
N PHE A 218 20.06 -30.31 25.61
CA PHE A 218 21.20 -29.51 26.07
C PHE A 218 21.01 -28.01 25.80
N PRO A 219 20.03 -27.34 26.44
CA PRO A 219 19.66 -25.97 26.12
C PRO A 219 20.77 -24.94 26.43
N LEU A 220 21.67 -25.25 27.36
CA LEU A 220 22.76 -24.35 27.75
C LEU A 220 23.86 -24.21 26.69
N THR A 221 23.82 -25.02 25.62
CA THR A 221 24.75 -24.91 24.49
C THR A 221 24.56 -23.62 23.69
N ASP A 222 23.39 -22.96 23.77
CA ASP A 222 23.12 -21.66 23.16
C ASP A 222 23.78 -20.50 23.93
N LEU A 223 23.94 -20.64 25.24
CA LEU A 223 24.62 -19.63 26.08
C LEU A 223 26.14 -19.73 25.99
N ARG A 224 26.66 -20.96 25.93
CA ARG A 224 28.09 -21.21 25.79
C ARG A 224 28.34 -22.49 25.00
N PRO A 225 29.02 -22.40 23.84
CA PRO A 225 29.44 -23.59 23.10
C PRO A 225 30.22 -24.55 24.03
N GLY A 226 29.81 -25.82 24.07
CA GLY A 226 30.45 -26.86 24.89
C GLY A 226 29.78 -27.17 26.23
N LEU A 227 28.73 -26.45 26.64
CA LEU A 227 28.02 -26.70 27.90
C LEU A 227 26.95 -27.81 27.77
N TYR A 228 27.39 -29.05 27.61
CA TYR A 228 26.55 -30.24 27.41
C TYR A 228 25.93 -30.78 28.71
N ILE A 229 25.03 -30.02 29.33
CA ILE A 229 24.29 -30.44 30.54
C ILE A 229 22.89 -30.91 30.13
N PRO A 230 22.53 -32.19 30.33
CA PRO A 230 21.25 -32.73 29.88
C PRO A 230 20.10 -32.23 30.77
N LEU A 231 19.27 -31.34 30.25
CA LEU A 231 18.13 -30.72 30.93
C LEU A 231 16.86 -30.83 30.07
N PRO A 232 16.32 -32.04 29.82
CA PRO A 232 15.26 -32.26 28.83
C PRO A 232 13.96 -31.49 29.08
N LEU A 233 13.57 -31.30 30.34
CA LEU A 233 12.39 -30.52 30.73
C LEU A 233 12.62 -29.02 30.47
N LEU A 234 13.72 -28.47 30.97
CA LEU A 234 14.06 -27.06 30.78
C LEU A 234 14.36 -26.74 29.31
N GLY A 235 14.99 -27.65 28.58
CA GLY A 235 15.29 -27.48 27.17
C GLY A 235 14.04 -27.55 26.29
N SER A 236 13.07 -28.39 26.64
CA SER A 236 11.77 -28.36 25.96
C SER A 236 10.95 -27.10 26.29
N LEU A 237 11.02 -26.61 27.53
CA LEU A 237 10.43 -25.31 27.89
C LEU A 237 11.10 -24.16 27.13
N TYR A 238 12.43 -24.17 27.02
CA TYR A 238 13.20 -23.18 26.26
C TYR A 238 12.87 -23.22 24.76
N ALA A 239 12.80 -24.42 24.16
CA ALA A 239 12.38 -24.60 22.78
C ALA A 239 10.95 -24.09 22.55
N SER A 240 10.01 -24.43 23.46
CA SER A 240 8.64 -23.94 23.40
C SER A 240 8.55 -22.42 23.56
N PHE A 241 9.40 -21.82 24.41
CA PHE A 241 9.49 -20.38 24.55
C PHE A 241 9.93 -19.74 23.23
N ARG A 242 11.01 -20.23 22.60
CA ARG A 242 11.49 -19.73 21.30
C ARG A 242 10.46 -19.86 20.18
N GLN A 243 9.65 -20.92 20.21
CA GLN A 243 8.62 -21.18 19.20
C GLN A 243 7.36 -20.32 19.32
N ASN A 244 7.03 -19.79 20.50
CA ASN A 244 5.72 -19.17 20.75
C ASN A 244 5.81 -17.75 21.34
N VAL A 245 6.94 -17.38 21.93
CA VAL A 245 7.17 -16.06 22.56
C VAL A 245 8.41 -15.41 21.98
N GLY A 246 9.48 -16.18 21.84
CA GLY A 246 10.72 -15.78 21.20
C GLY A 246 11.51 -14.68 21.90
N THR A 247 12.67 -14.42 21.32
CA THR A 247 13.56 -13.31 21.63
C THR A 247 13.58 -12.32 20.46
N HIS A 248 14.35 -11.25 20.55
CA HIS A 248 14.57 -10.33 19.42
C HIS A 248 15.27 -11.00 18.22
N GLN A 249 15.80 -12.22 18.35
CA GLN A 249 16.36 -12.98 17.21
C GLN A 249 15.33 -13.92 16.59
N ASP A 250 14.27 -14.28 17.31
CA ASP A 250 13.26 -15.20 16.77
C ASP A 250 12.20 -14.40 15.97
N ILE A 251 11.72 -14.95 14.86
CA ILE A 251 10.71 -14.25 14.01
C ILE A 251 9.34 -14.13 14.70
N ILE A 252 9.06 -15.02 15.65
CA ILE A 252 7.88 -14.96 16.51
C ILE A 252 8.30 -14.23 17.78
N ASN A 253 8.05 -12.93 17.83
CA ASN A 253 8.31 -12.11 19.01
C ASN A 253 7.34 -10.93 19.12
N THR A 254 7.32 -10.29 20.29
CA THR A 254 6.37 -9.23 20.65
C THR A 254 6.43 -7.97 19.76
N HIS A 255 7.52 -7.74 19.04
CA HIS A 255 7.73 -6.54 18.23
C HIS A 255 7.60 -6.80 16.72
N PHE A 256 8.01 -7.99 16.25
CA PHE A 256 8.05 -8.30 14.82
C PHE A 256 6.82 -9.05 14.32
N ASP A 257 6.15 -9.84 15.17
CA ASP A 257 5.14 -10.82 14.71
C ASP A 257 3.91 -10.19 14.01
N GLU A 258 3.49 -9.01 14.48
CA GLU A 258 2.39 -8.25 13.85
C GLU A 258 2.74 -7.84 12.41
N PHE A 259 3.91 -7.20 12.25
CA PHE A 259 4.43 -6.80 10.93
C PHE A 259 4.64 -8.01 10.02
N ARG A 260 5.28 -9.07 10.57
CA ARG A 260 5.56 -10.32 9.87
C ARG A 260 4.29 -10.96 9.32
N SER A 261 3.26 -11.06 10.16
CA SER A 261 1.97 -11.66 9.78
C SER A 261 1.24 -10.83 8.72
N ALA A 262 1.26 -9.50 8.85
CA ALA A 262 0.65 -8.61 7.86
C ALA A 262 1.34 -8.69 6.49
N MET A 263 2.68 -8.80 6.48
CA MET A 263 3.46 -9.03 5.26
C MET A 263 3.20 -10.40 4.63
N GLU A 264 3.12 -11.46 5.45
CA GLU A 264 2.78 -12.81 4.98
C GLU A 264 1.38 -12.84 4.34
N GLU A 265 0.40 -12.17 4.94
CA GLU A 265 -0.96 -12.05 4.39
C GLU A 265 -0.97 -11.25 3.07
N LEU A 266 -0.31 -10.09 3.04
CA LEU A 266 -0.19 -9.26 1.84
C LEU A 266 0.45 -10.03 0.68
N MET A 267 1.50 -10.80 0.94
CA MET A 267 2.12 -11.63 -0.08
C MET A 267 1.18 -12.73 -0.59
N LEU A 268 0.41 -13.37 0.30
CA LEU A 268 -0.49 -14.47 -0.09
C LEU A 268 -1.71 -14.03 -0.89
N ASP A 269 -2.08 -12.75 -0.82
CA ASP A 269 -3.10 -12.13 -1.66
C ASP A 269 -2.53 -11.61 -3.01
N ARG A 270 -1.26 -11.90 -3.32
CA ARG A 270 -0.57 -11.56 -4.57
C ARG A 270 0.12 -12.80 -5.15
N HIS A 271 0.50 -12.73 -6.43
CA HIS A 271 1.18 -13.82 -7.14
C HIS A 271 2.56 -13.37 -7.61
N SER A 272 3.46 -14.34 -7.84
CA SER A 272 4.77 -14.11 -8.47
C SER A 272 5.70 -13.18 -7.69
N LEU A 273 5.54 -13.12 -6.36
CA LEU A 273 6.46 -12.40 -5.47
C LEU A 273 7.53 -13.34 -4.91
N MET A 274 8.71 -12.78 -4.67
CA MET A 274 9.76 -13.43 -3.89
C MET A 274 10.20 -12.55 -2.73
N TYR A 275 10.25 -13.13 -1.53
CA TYR A 275 10.81 -12.49 -0.34
C TYR A 275 12.20 -13.04 -0.02
N LEU A 276 13.20 -12.16 0.05
CA LEU A 276 14.61 -12.53 0.20
C LEU A 276 15.14 -12.11 1.57
N SER A 277 15.78 -13.04 2.28
CA SER A 277 16.33 -12.82 3.62
C SER A 277 17.71 -13.44 3.83
N GLY A 278 18.35 -13.07 4.95
CA GLY A 278 19.69 -13.54 5.30
C GLY A 278 19.88 -13.97 6.76
N HIS A 279 18.89 -13.78 7.64
CA HIS A 279 19.06 -14.00 9.09
C HIS A 279 19.37 -15.46 9.48
N GLU A 280 18.76 -16.44 8.81
CA GLU A 280 18.95 -17.84 9.20
C GLU A 280 20.28 -18.40 8.69
N HIS A 281 20.96 -19.21 9.51
CA HIS A 281 22.23 -19.85 9.17
C HIS A 281 22.06 -21.10 8.29
N ASN A 282 21.18 -21.04 7.29
CA ASN A 282 20.92 -22.13 6.34
C ASN A 282 20.47 -21.57 4.98
N LEU A 283 20.47 -22.44 3.96
CA LEU A 283 19.92 -22.13 2.65
C LEU A 283 18.51 -22.74 2.55
N GLN A 284 17.50 -21.91 2.28
CA GLN A 284 16.13 -22.39 2.11
C GLN A 284 15.41 -21.69 0.97
N ILE A 285 14.57 -22.44 0.27
CA ILE A 285 13.57 -21.97 -0.68
C ILE A 285 12.24 -22.59 -0.26
N LEU A 286 11.33 -21.78 0.27
CA LEU A 286 10.01 -22.18 0.74
C LEU A 286 8.94 -21.60 -0.18
N ARG A 287 7.97 -22.42 -0.62
CA ARG A 287 6.82 -21.97 -1.41
C ARG A 287 5.59 -21.81 -0.53
N GLN A 288 4.91 -20.67 -0.67
CA GLN A 288 3.63 -20.43 -0.03
C GLN A 288 2.65 -19.79 -1.03
N GLY A 289 1.58 -20.53 -1.38
CA GLY A 289 0.73 -20.14 -2.51
C GLY A 289 1.52 -20.11 -3.81
N ASP A 290 1.45 -18.98 -4.52
CA ASP A 290 2.18 -18.72 -5.77
C ASP A 290 3.39 -17.81 -5.55
N ASN A 291 3.97 -17.81 -4.35
CA ASN A 291 5.12 -16.99 -3.97
C ASN A 291 6.22 -17.82 -3.32
N TYR A 292 7.45 -17.28 -3.31
CA TYR A 292 8.61 -17.91 -2.67
C TYR A 292 9.22 -17.05 -1.57
N HIS A 293 9.68 -17.70 -0.51
CA HIS A 293 10.51 -17.12 0.55
C HIS A 293 11.88 -17.80 0.52
N ILE A 294 12.93 -16.99 0.39
CA ILE A 294 14.29 -17.45 0.14
C ILE A 294 15.20 -16.88 1.22
N ASN A 295 15.90 -17.75 1.96
CA ASN A 295 16.96 -17.33 2.87
C ASN A 295 18.31 -17.84 2.36
N SER A 296 19.29 -16.93 2.32
CA SER A 296 20.67 -17.21 1.94
C SER A 296 21.64 -16.68 3.00
N GLY A 297 21.61 -17.27 4.20
CA GLY A 297 22.42 -16.83 5.34
C GLY A 297 23.48 -17.84 5.80
N ALA A 298 23.79 -18.85 4.98
CA ALA A 298 24.77 -19.90 5.28
C ALA A 298 26.16 -19.60 4.71
N LEU A 299 26.68 -18.37 4.88
CA LEU A 299 28.02 -18.03 4.38
C LEU A 299 29.14 -18.57 5.26
N GLY A 300 29.04 -18.36 6.58
CA GLY A 300 30.02 -18.81 7.57
C GLY A 300 29.44 -19.88 8.49
N GLN A 301 28.81 -19.45 9.59
CA GLN A 301 28.15 -20.37 10.52
C GLN A 301 26.95 -21.03 9.83
N THR A 302 26.74 -22.33 10.09
CA THR A 302 25.62 -23.08 9.55
C THR A 302 24.83 -23.81 10.63
N SER A 303 23.55 -24.02 10.35
CA SER A 303 22.57 -24.68 11.21
C SER A 303 21.69 -25.61 10.40
N ARG A 304 21.18 -26.66 11.04
CA ARG A 304 20.34 -27.64 10.36
C ARG A 304 18.90 -27.14 10.24
N PRO A 305 18.33 -27.02 9.02
CA PRO A 305 16.92 -26.69 8.88
C PRO A 305 16.02 -27.87 9.33
N GLY A 306 14.86 -27.53 9.88
CA GLY A 306 13.76 -28.44 10.18
C GLY A 306 13.05 -28.95 8.93
N LYS A 307 12.10 -29.86 9.11
CA LYS A 307 11.24 -30.33 8.01
C LYS A 307 10.09 -29.36 7.80
N ASP A 308 9.91 -28.88 6.58
CA ASP A 308 8.78 -28.03 6.20
C ASP A 308 8.13 -28.56 4.91
N LYS A 309 6.79 -28.65 4.88
CA LYS A 309 6.04 -29.09 3.70
C LYS A 309 6.11 -28.10 2.54
N ARG A 310 6.44 -26.84 2.84
CA ARG A 310 6.63 -25.75 1.88
C ARG A 310 7.99 -25.82 1.18
N ALA A 311 8.92 -26.66 1.64
CA ALA A 311 10.29 -26.68 1.16
C ALA A 311 10.39 -27.15 -0.29
N HIS A 312 10.85 -26.25 -1.16
CA HIS A 312 11.42 -26.59 -2.47
C HIS A 312 12.91 -26.94 -2.37
N TYR A 313 13.61 -26.33 -1.41
CA TYR A 313 15.02 -26.61 -1.13
C TYR A 313 15.37 -26.28 0.33
N LEU A 314 16.20 -27.12 0.95
CA LEU A 314 16.75 -26.93 2.29
C LEU A 314 18.18 -27.48 2.34
N SER A 315 19.13 -26.73 2.90
CA SER A 315 20.51 -27.20 3.10
C SER A 315 21.19 -26.51 4.29
N GLU A 316 21.99 -27.29 5.01
CA GLU A 316 22.89 -26.82 6.09
C GLU A 316 24.33 -26.58 5.61
N ARG A 317 24.60 -26.78 4.31
CA ARG A 317 25.92 -26.55 3.71
C ARG A 317 26.17 -25.06 3.49
N GLN A 318 27.44 -24.66 3.57
CA GLN A 318 27.84 -23.31 3.21
C GLN A 318 27.58 -23.02 1.73
N GLY A 319 27.17 -21.80 1.41
CA GLY A 319 26.90 -21.41 0.03
C GLY A 319 26.04 -20.15 -0.11
N ILE A 320 25.62 -19.91 -1.35
CA ILE A 320 24.77 -18.78 -1.75
C ILE A 320 23.67 -19.23 -2.70
N ILE A 321 22.62 -18.41 -2.81
CA ILE A 321 21.54 -18.58 -3.79
C ILE A 321 21.63 -17.47 -4.85
N GLU A 322 21.57 -17.86 -6.11
CA GLU A 322 21.48 -16.99 -7.27
C GLU A 322 20.09 -17.13 -7.92
N LEU A 323 19.46 -16.02 -8.28
CA LEU A 323 18.21 -15.99 -9.05
C LEU A 323 18.50 -15.57 -10.49
N LEU A 324 17.96 -16.31 -11.45
CA LEU A 324 18.11 -16.06 -12.87
C LEU A 324 16.77 -15.72 -13.50
N TYR A 325 16.69 -14.54 -14.09
CA TYR A 325 15.52 -14.08 -14.83
C TYR A 325 15.76 -14.25 -16.33
N GLN A 326 14.98 -15.12 -16.96
CA GLN A 326 15.05 -15.35 -18.40
C GLN A 326 14.22 -14.31 -19.17
N GLU A 327 14.59 -14.09 -20.43
CA GLU A 327 13.93 -13.12 -21.32
C GLU A 327 12.43 -13.41 -21.51
N HIS A 328 12.05 -14.69 -21.53
CA HIS A 328 10.65 -15.09 -21.72
C HIS A 328 9.85 -15.22 -20.43
N GLY A 329 10.41 -14.85 -19.27
CA GLY A 329 9.71 -14.81 -17.99
C GLY A 329 9.89 -16.05 -17.09
N ASP A 330 10.63 -17.07 -17.53
CA ASP A 330 11.03 -18.18 -16.66
C ASP A 330 12.03 -17.71 -15.59
N ILE A 331 11.88 -18.21 -14.36
CA ILE A 331 12.75 -17.87 -13.23
C ILE A 331 13.31 -19.12 -12.58
N TYR A 332 14.63 -19.16 -12.44
CA TYR A 332 15.36 -20.25 -11.80
C TYR A 332 16.13 -19.76 -10.57
N ALA A 333 16.35 -20.65 -9.61
CA ALA A 333 17.33 -20.50 -8.56
C ALA A 333 18.50 -21.47 -8.77
N ARG A 334 19.72 -20.96 -8.71
CA ARG A 334 20.97 -21.75 -8.64
C ARG A 334 21.55 -21.67 -7.24
N ILE A 335 21.72 -22.82 -6.63
CA ILE A 335 22.30 -22.94 -5.30
C ILE A 335 23.77 -23.32 -5.48
N HIS A 336 24.67 -22.41 -5.08
CA HIS A 336 26.12 -22.59 -5.16
C HIS A 336 26.65 -22.99 -3.78
N HIS A 337 27.02 -24.26 -3.60
CA HIS A 337 27.73 -24.67 -2.37
C HIS A 337 29.18 -24.24 -2.43
N PHE A 338 29.71 -23.86 -1.27
CA PHE A 338 31.08 -23.38 -1.14
C PHE A 338 31.85 -24.22 -0.12
N GLU A 339 33.09 -24.53 -0.47
CA GLU A 339 34.07 -25.12 0.44
C GLU A 339 35.38 -24.35 0.35
N GLU A 340 35.99 -24.06 1.50
CA GLU A 340 37.15 -23.18 1.62
C GLU A 340 38.36 -23.64 0.78
N GLU A 341 38.53 -24.96 0.61
CA GLU A 341 39.66 -25.56 -0.10
C GLU A 341 39.46 -25.64 -1.62
N THR A 342 38.22 -25.83 -2.08
CA THR A 342 37.89 -26.17 -3.48
C THR A 342 37.11 -25.08 -4.21
N GLY A 343 36.51 -24.13 -3.48
CA GLY A 343 35.71 -23.05 -4.02
C GLY A 343 34.23 -23.43 -4.20
N PHE A 344 33.59 -22.85 -5.22
CA PHE A 344 32.19 -23.14 -5.55
C PHE A 344 32.05 -24.45 -6.33
N GLU A 345 31.12 -25.30 -5.90
CA GLU A 345 30.71 -26.50 -6.62
C GLU A 345 29.76 -26.16 -7.79
N PRO A 346 29.58 -27.06 -8.78
CA PRO A 346 28.54 -26.91 -9.79
C PRO A 346 27.16 -26.70 -9.14
N PRO A 347 26.41 -25.65 -9.54
CA PRO A 347 25.21 -25.26 -8.81
C PRO A 347 24.07 -26.26 -9.00
N VAL A 348 23.27 -26.41 -7.96
CA VAL A 348 21.99 -27.14 -8.03
C VAL A 348 20.91 -26.17 -8.51
N GLU A 349 20.24 -26.49 -9.62
CA GLU A 349 19.18 -25.64 -10.18
C GLU A 349 17.78 -26.04 -9.67
N ARG A 350 16.92 -25.04 -9.46
CA ARG A 350 15.50 -25.19 -9.09
C ARG A 350 14.66 -24.24 -9.92
N PHE A 351 13.63 -24.77 -10.57
CA PHE A 351 12.66 -23.95 -11.28
C PHE A 351 11.67 -23.33 -10.29
N LEU A 352 11.52 -22.01 -10.33
CA LEU A 352 10.68 -21.26 -9.41
C LEU A 352 9.40 -20.79 -10.08
N PHE A 353 9.51 -20.12 -11.22
CA PHE A 353 8.35 -19.61 -11.95
C PHE A 353 8.42 -19.96 -13.41
N GLN A 354 7.28 -20.39 -13.94
CA GLN A 354 7.10 -20.69 -15.35
C GLN A 354 6.51 -19.50 -16.09
N SER A 355 7.08 -19.19 -17.24
CA SER A 355 6.52 -18.22 -18.18
C SER A 355 5.08 -18.59 -18.54
N VAL A 356 4.20 -17.59 -18.60
CA VAL A 356 2.84 -17.77 -19.11
C VAL A 356 2.81 -18.19 -20.60
N CYS A 357 3.94 -18.04 -21.30
CA CYS A 357 4.07 -18.31 -22.73
C CYS A 357 4.39 -19.76 -23.06
N ASN A 358 5.01 -20.47 -22.11
CA ASN A 358 5.34 -21.87 -22.27
C ASN A 358 4.41 -22.67 -21.37
N VAL A 359 3.46 -23.41 -21.94
CA VAL A 359 2.61 -24.34 -21.16
C VAL A 359 3.34 -25.68 -21.04
N GLY A 360 4.42 -25.70 -20.26
CA GLY A 360 5.06 -26.92 -19.75
C GLY A 360 4.22 -27.59 -18.65
N GLN A 361 4.50 -28.88 -18.40
CA GLN A 361 3.79 -29.73 -17.43
C GLN A 361 4.38 -29.67 -16.00
N GLU A 362 5.22 -28.69 -15.67
CA GLU A 362 5.83 -28.62 -14.33
C GLU A 362 4.88 -28.01 -13.28
N VAL A 363 4.98 -28.49 -12.04
CA VAL A 363 4.11 -28.07 -10.92
C VAL A 363 4.68 -26.84 -10.21
N VAL A 364 5.02 -25.79 -10.97
CA VAL A 364 5.48 -24.49 -10.46
C VAL A 364 4.44 -23.40 -10.76
N PRO A 365 4.36 -22.32 -9.98
CA PRO A 365 3.46 -21.21 -10.28
C PRO A 365 3.88 -20.46 -11.54
N PHE A 366 2.92 -19.82 -12.20
CA PHE A 366 3.19 -18.96 -13.34
C PHE A 366 3.83 -17.63 -12.91
N ASN A 367 4.68 -17.07 -13.78
CA ASN A 367 5.19 -15.72 -13.66
C ASN A 367 4.18 -14.72 -14.25
N THR A 368 3.28 -14.25 -13.41
CA THR A 368 2.24 -13.28 -13.75
C THR A 368 2.78 -11.86 -13.98
N ALA A 369 4.04 -11.61 -13.64
CA ALA A 369 4.70 -10.34 -13.90
C ALA A 369 5.11 -10.16 -15.37
N HIS A 370 5.17 -11.24 -16.16
CA HIS A 370 5.60 -11.20 -17.56
C HIS A 370 4.50 -11.73 -18.49
N LEU A 371 3.44 -10.94 -18.70
CA LEU A 371 2.27 -11.36 -19.49
C LEU A 371 2.47 -11.32 -21.02
N LEU A 372 3.48 -10.59 -21.50
CA LEU A 372 3.75 -10.47 -22.93
C LEU A 372 4.64 -11.63 -23.37
N CYS A 373 4.04 -12.60 -24.03
CA CYS A 373 4.78 -13.41 -24.98
C CYS A 373 5.20 -12.48 -26.11
N GLY A 374 6.42 -12.59 -26.63
CA GLY A 374 6.77 -11.89 -27.87
C GLY A 374 5.82 -12.27 -29.01
N ASP A 375 6.12 -11.88 -30.25
CA ASP A 375 5.32 -12.18 -31.47
C ASP A 375 5.04 -13.69 -31.74
N ALA A 376 5.26 -14.59 -30.78
CA ALA A 376 4.49 -15.80 -30.63
C ALA A 376 3.00 -15.46 -30.63
N THR A 377 2.42 -15.52 -31.83
CA THR A 377 1.03 -15.88 -32.06
C THR A 377 0.71 -17.09 -31.19
N ILE A 378 0.27 -16.84 -29.95
CA ILE A 378 -0.56 -17.79 -29.24
C ILE A 378 -1.68 -18.05 -30.23
N PHE A 379 -1.81 -19.29 -30.66
CA PHE A 379 -2.91 -19.71 -31.51
C PHE A 379 -4.19 -19.30 -30.79
N HIS A 380 -4.72 -18.13 -31.14
CA HIS A 380 -6.07 -17.75 -30.82
C HIS A 380 -6.91 -18.73 -31.66
N ASP A 381 -7.28 -19.86 -31.06
CA ASP A 381 -8.52 -20.49 -31.46
C ASP A 381 -9.55 -19.36 -31.55
N ALA A 382 -10.31 -19.34 -32.65
CA ALA A 382 -11.21 -18.25 -32.99
C ALA A 382 -11.91 -17.76 -31.72
N SER A 383 -11.67 -16.49 -31.35
CA SER A 383 -12.22 -15.91 -30.13
C SER A 383 -13.68 -16.36 -30.04
N PRO A 384 -14.07 -17.09 -28.99
CA PRO A 384 -15.42 -17.60 -28.86
C PRO A 384 -16.42 -16.50 -29.23
N THR A 385 -17.28 -16.78 -30.21
CA THR A 385 -18.28 -15.82 -30.64
C THR A 385 -19.33 -15.73 -29.54
N TYR A 386 -19.20 -14.73 -28.68
CA TYR A 386 -20.22 -14.41 -27.70
C TYR A 386 -21.33 -13.57 -28.33
N ASP A 387 -22.54 -13.75 -27.83
CA ASP A 387 -23.61 -12.81 -28.10
C ASP A 387 -23.21 -11.42 -27.61
N SER A 388 -23.50 -10.38 -28.39
CA SER A 388 -23.20 -8.99 -28.00
C SER A 388 -23.86 -8.57 -26.67
N VAL A 389 -24.89 -9.30 -26.26
CA VAL A 389 -25.63 -9.12 -25.01
C VAL A 389 -25.90 -10.48 -24.40
N MET A 390 -25.65 -10.64 -23.11
CA MET A 390 -25.86 -11.90 -22.38
C MET A 390 -26.58 -11.68 -21.05
N PRO A 391 -27.34 -12.68 -20.58
CA PRO A 391 -27.99 -12.62 -19.28
C PRO A 391 -26.98 -12.76 -18.14
N ALA A 392 -27.03 -11.85 -17.16
CA ALA A 392 -26.19 -11.91 -15.97
C ALA A 392 -26.93 -11.41 -14.71
N MET A 393 -26.45 -11.81 -13.53
CA MET A 393 -26.89 -11.27 -12.24
C MET A 393 -25.68 -10.67 -11.52
N ALA A 394 -25.88 -9.57 -10.80
CA ALA A 394 -24.80 -8.97 -10.00
C ALA A 394 -24.33 -9.87 -8.87
N GLY A 395 -25.25 -10.55 -8.16
CA GLY A 395 -24.88 -11.45 -7.06
C GLY A 395 -26.01 -12.42 -6.73
N ALA A 396 -25.99 -13.59 -7.36
CA ALA A 396 -27.01 -14.63 -7.20
C ALA A 396 -27.06 -15.20 -5.76
N GLU A 397 -25.92 -15.18 -5.05
CA GLU A 397 -25.75 -15.63 -3.68
C GLU A 397 -26.55 -14.81 -2.65
N TYR A 398 -26.94 -13.59 -2.99
CA TYR A 398 -27.71 -12.71 -2.08
C TYR A 398 -29.20 -13.06 -2.02
N LYS A 399 -29.64 -14.12 -2.69
CA LYS A 399 -31.01 -14.63 -2.60
C LYS A 399 -31.34 -14.98 -1.14
N ALA A 400 -32.42 -14.40 -0.61
CA ALA A 400 -32.82 -14.59 0.78
C ALA A 400 -34.32 -14.88 0.95
N GLY A 401 -34.62 -15.84 1.84
CA GLY A 401 -35.99 -16.15 2.28
C GLY A 401 -36.53 -15.17 3.33
N PRO A 402 -37.81 -15.30 3.74
CA PRO A 402 -38.47 -14.35 4.65
C PRO A 402 -37.79 -14.18 6.01
N LEU A 403 -37.32 -15.28 6.63
CA LEU A 403 -36.65 -15.23 7.94
C LEU A 403 -35.33 -14.47 7.88
N LYS A 404 -34.48 -14.77 6.89
CA LYS A 404 -33.22 -14.03 6.68
C LYS A 404 -33.50 -12.55 6.44
N LYS A 405 -34.55 -12.22 5.67
CA LYS A 405 -34.95 -10.84 5.42
C LYS A 405 -35.47 -10.09 6.65
N LEU A 406 -36.06 -10.80 7.61
CA LEU A 406 -36.54 -10.22 8.86
C LEU A 406 -35.36 -9.78 9.75
N PHE A 407 -34.38 -10.67 9.94
CA PHE A 407 -33.27 -10.43 10.85
C PHE A 407 -32.13 -9.62 10.22
N PHE A 408 -31.79 -9.90 8.96
CA PHE A 408 -30.68 -9.32 8.20
C PHE A 408 -31.14 -8.44 7.03
N GLY A 409 -32.42 -8.05 7.00
CA GLY A 409 -32.93 -7.02 6.09
C GLY A 409 -33.38 -7.50 4.72
N LYS A 410 -34.20 -6.70 4.05
CA LYS A 410 -34.49 -6.90 2.62
C LYS A 410 -33.33 -6.38 1.78
N HIS A 411 -32.71 -5.28 2.22
CA HIS A 411 -31.69 -4.51 1.52
C HIS A 411 -32.04 -4.31 0.04
N TYR A 412 -31.05 -4.37 -0.85
CA TYR A 412 -31.24 -4.36 -2.32
C TYR A 412 -31.20 -5.75 -2.94
N ARG A 413 -31.45 -6.83 -2.17
CA ARG A 413 -31.31 -8.22 -2.65
C ARG A 413 -32.08 -8.50 -3.95
N SER A 414 -33.24 -7.86 -4.14
CA SER A 414 -34.00 -7.96 -5.39
C SER A 414 -33.25 -7.39 -6.60
N SER A 415 -32.50 -6.29 -6.43
CA SER A 415 -31.67 -5.70 -7.47
C SER A 415 -30.42 -6.56 -7.74
N TRP A 416 -29.84 -7.16 -6.70
CA TRP A 416 -28.68 -8.05 -6.81
C TRP A 416 -29.00 -9.35 -7.57
N THR A 417 -30.19 -9.92 -7.35
CA THR A 417 -30.61 -11.19 -7.97
C THR A 417 -31.47 -10.99 -9.22
N ARG A 418 -31.61 -9.77 -9.73
CA ARG A 418 -32.34 -9.50 -10.98
C ARG A 418 -31.45 -9.91 -12.14
N GLN A 419 -31.97 -10.78 -13.00
CA GLN A 419 -31.31 -11.12 -14.26
C GLN A 419 -31.44 -9.94 -15.24
N LEU A 420 -30.31 -9.49 -15.77
CA LEU A 420 -30.19 -8.36 -16.69
C LEU A 420 -29.64 -8.81 -18.03
N GLN A 421 -30.02 -8.11 -19.09
CA GLN A 421 -29.37 -8.24 -20.39
C GLN A 421 -28.21 -7.24 -20.48
N LEU A 422 -26.98 -7.71 -20.30
CA LEU A 422 -25.78 -6.87 -20.27
C LEU A 422 -24.97 -6.96 -21.55
N PRO A 423 -24.44 -5.84 -22.07
CA PRO A 423 -23.50 -5.88 -23.18
C PRO A 423 -22.23 -6.62 -22.75
N VAL A 424 -21.76 -7.54 -23.59
CA VAL A 424 -20.49 -8.24 -23.36
C VAL A 424 -19.33 -7.32 -23.76
N LEU A 425 -18.32 -7.20 -22.90
CA LEU A 425 -17.14 -6.39 -23.15
C LEU A 425 -16.30 -7.03 -24.27
N ASN A 426 -16.32 -6.44 -25.47
CA ASN A 426 -15.50 -6.95 -26.57
C ASN A 426 -14.05 -6.47 -26.42
N LEU A 427 -13.15 -7.38 -26.04
CA LEU A 427 -11.73 -7.07 -25.80
C LEU A 427 -10.97 -6.64 -27.06
N ASP A 428 -11.43 -6.97 -28.28
CA ASP A 428 -10.72 -6.60 -29.52
C ASP A 428 -11.03 -5.20 -30.03
N THR A 429 -12.27 -4.76 -29.82
CA THR A 429 -12.79 -3.54 -30.49
C THR A 429 -13.07 -2.41 -29.51
N THR A 430 -13.38 -2.73 -28.25
CA THR A 430 -13.69 -1.71 -27.25
C THR A 430 -12.46 -0.83 -27.02
N ARG A 431 -12.62 0.49 -27.20
CA ARG A 431 -11.54 1.49 -27.03
C ARG A 431 -10.29 1.25 -27.88
N GLY A 432 -10.44 0.59 -29.03
CA GLY A 432 -9.31 0.25 -29.92
C GLY A 432 -8.60 -1.06 -29.57
N GLY A 433 -9.21 -1.88 -28.70
CA GLY A 433 -8.66 -3.14 -28.20
C GLY A 433 -8.15 -2.99 -26.79
N LEU A 434 -8.57 -3.88 -25.89
CA LEU A 434 -8.21 -3.94 -24.48
C LEU A 434 -7.27 -5.11 -24.23
N GLN A 435 -6.02 -4.79 -23.88
CA GLN A 435 -5.03 -5.77 -23.48
C GLN A 435 -4.96 -5.85 -21.95
N VAL A 436 -5.05 -7.06 -21.41
CA VAL A 436 -4.92 -7.27 -19.96
C VAL A 436 -3.50 -6.94 -19.52
N LEU A 437 -3.38 -6.08 -18.52
CA LEU A 437 -2.08 -5.70 -17.97
C LEU A 437 -1.81 -6.32 -16.60
N ALA A 438 -2.82 -6.38 -15.74
CA ALA A 438 -2.75 -7.05 -14.44
C ALA A 438 -4.07 -6.90 -13.67
N SER A 439 -4.24 -7.68 -12.61
CA SER A 439 -5.26 -7.44 -11.59
C SER A 439 -4.71 -6.60 -10.44
N GLU A 440 -5.47 -5.59 -10.04
CA GLU A 440 -5.34 -4.92 -8.74
C GLU A 440 -6.31 -5.61 -7.78
N LEU A 441 -5.77 -6.40 -6.86
CA LEU A 441 -6.57 -7.05 -5.82
C LEU A 441 -6.64 -6.15 -4.59
N ASN A 442 -7.53 -5.15 -4.61
CA ASN A 442 -7.92 -4.46 -3.38
C ASN A 442 -8.71 -5.40 -2.47
N PHE A 443 -8.61 -5.23 -1.14
CA PHE A 443 -9.19 -6.12 -0.11
C PHE A 443 -10.72 -6.26 -0.14
N GLN A 444 -11.43 -5.46 -0.95
CA GLN A 444 -12.89 -5.51 -1.05
C GLN A 444 -13.40 -5.67 -2.50
N THR A 445 -12.69 -5.12 -3.50
CA THR A 445 -13.18 -5.11 -4.89
C THR A 445 -12.06 -5.51 -5.86
N PRO A 446 -12.04 -6.75 -6.38
CA PRO A 446 -11.06 -7.14 -7.39
C PRO A 446 -11.28 -6.32 -8.66
N SER A 447 -10.19 -5.74 -9.18
CA SER A 447 -10.20 -4.94 -10.40
C SER A 447 -9.17 -5.48 -11.39
N LEU A 448 -9.51 -5.48 -12.68
CA LEU A 448 -8.63 -5.90 -13.77
C LEU A 448 -8.26 -4.68 -14.62
N ARG A 449 -6.97 -4.38 -14.76
CA ARG A 449 -6.48 -3.23 -15.53
C ARG A 449 -6.18 -3.62 -16.97
N PHE A 450 -6.50 -2.71 -17.88
CA PHE A 450 -6.33 -2.84 -19.31
C PHE A 450 -5.55 -1.66 -19.88
N GLY A 451 -4.65 -1.95 -20.82
CA GLY A 451 -4.12 -0.98 -21.76
C GLY A 451 -4.99 -0.99 -23.01
N ALA A 452 -5.47 0.17 -23.43
CA ALA A 452 -6.32 0.28 -24.61
C ALA A 452 -5.55 0.78 -25.84
N GLY A 453 -5.95 0.34 -27.03
CA GLY A 453 -5.33 0.77 -28.30
C GLY A 453 -5.45 2.26 -28.60
N ASN A 454 -6.34 2.99 -27.90
CA ASN A 454 -6.41 4.45 -27.93
C ASN A 454 -5.33 5.15 -27.08
N GLY A 455 -4.43 4.40 -26.44
CA GLY A 455 -3.37 4.92 -25.57
C GLY A 455 -3.80 5.27 -24.15
N LEU A 456 -5.07 5.01 -23.78
CA LEU A 456 -5.59 5.21 -22.43
C LEU A 456 -5.59 3.91 -21.63
N MET A 457 -5.71 4.05 -20.31
CA MET A 457 -5.78 2.94 -19.36
C MET A 457 -7.19 2.83 -18.79
N TYR A 458 -7.64 1.59 -18.61
CA TYR A 458 -8.96 1.29 -18.06
C TYR A 458 -8.87 0.28 -16.91
N GLN A 459 -9.79 0.34 -15.96
CA GLN A 459 -10.04 -0.74 -14.99
C GLN A 459 -11.42 -1.32 -15.23
N PHE A 460 -11.55 -2.63 -15.12
CA PHE A 460 -12.81 -3.32 -14.94
C PHE A 460 -12.96 -3.72 -13.48
N ARG A 461 -13.95 -3.13 -12.81
CA ARG A 461 -14.23 -3.35 -11.40
C ARG A 461 -15.47 -4.22 -11.26
N SER A 462 -15.34 -5.39 -10.61
CA SER A 462 -16.49 -6.28 -10.36
C SER A 462 -17.56 -5.56 -9.52
N ILE A 463 -18.83 -5.74 -9.88
CA ILE A 463 -19.96 -5.24 -9.04
C ILE A 463 -20.01 -6.01 -7.72
N ASN A 464 -19.81 -7.32 -7.79
CA ASN A 464 -19.84 -8.18 -6.62
C ASN A 464 -18.49 -8.12 -5.90
N LYS A 465 -18.55 -7.62 -4.66
CA LYS A 465 -17.38 -7.45 -3.80
C LYS A 465 -17.03 -8.75 -3.09
N ASP A 466 -15.76 -8.88 -2.75
CA ASP A 466 -15.22 -9.95 -1.91
C ASP A 466 -14.63 -9.36 -0.61
N PRO A 467 -15.49 -8.84 0.30
CA PRO A 467 -15.05 -8.32 1.60
C PRO A 467 -14.40 -9.39 2.49
N LEU A 468 -14.47 -10.67 2.14
CA LEU A 468 -13.79 -11.72 2.90
C LEU A 468 -12.27 -11.56 2.84
N ARG A 469 -11.74 -10.93 1.79
CA ARG A 469 -10.29 -10.72 1.66
C ARG A 469 -9.73 -9.81 2.76
N SER A 470 -10.53 -8.87 3.29
CA SER A 470 -10.11 -8.05 4.43
C SER A 470 -10.14 -8.78 5.77
N LEU A 471 -10.64 -10.02 5.81
CA LEU A 471 -10.65 -10.85 7.01
C LEU A 471 -9.46 -11.81 7.00
N GLN A 472 -8.92 -12.05 8.19
CA GLN A 472 -7.98 -13.13 8.44
C GLN A 472 -8.53 -14.44 7.85
N ARG A 473 -7.67 -15.23 7.20
CA ARG A 473 -8.08 -16.46 6.46
C ARG A 473 -8.96 -17.41 7.27
N GLN A 474 -8.74 -17.54 8.58
CA GLN A 474 -9.54 -18.38 9.48
C GLN A 474 -10.99 -17.89 9.63
N LEU A 475 -11.23 -16.58 9.50
CA LEU A 475 -12.55 -15.96 9.61
C LEU A 475 -13.32 -16.00 8.28
N ARG A 476 -12.64 -16.11 7.13
CA ARG A 476 -13.27 -16.12 5.79
C ARG A 476 -14.34 -17.22 5.65
N SER A 477 -14.08 -18.41 6.19
CA SER A 477 -15.02 -19.55 6.15
C SER A 477 -15.94 -19.66 7.38
N SER A 478 -15.96 -18.65 8.25
CA SER A 478 -16.76 -18.67 9.49
C SER A 478 -18.16 -18.08 9.30
N LEU A 479 -19.00 -18.17 10.33
CA LEU A 479 -20.29 -17.47 10.38
C LEU A 479 -20.12 -15.95 10.22
N ILE A 480 -19.03 -15.39 10.76
CA ILE A 480 -18.70 -13.96 10.64
C ILE A 480 -18.43 -13.60 9.17
N GLY A 481 -17.65 -14.42 8.46
CA GLY A 481 -17.42 -14.26 7.02
C GLY A 481 -18.73 -14.28 6.24
N TYR A 482 -19.61 -15.26 6.50
CA TYR A 482 -20.92 -15.33 5.85
C TYR A 482 -21.78 -14.08 6.08
N VAL A 483 -21.81 -13.57 7.32
CA VAL A 483 -22.56 -12.35 7.65
C VAL A 483 -21.96 -11.13 6.93
N ILE A 484 -20.63 -10.98 6.94
CA ILE A 484 -19.94 -9.86 6.28
C ILE A 484 -20.18 -9.88 4.77
N GLN A 485 -20.05 -11.04 4.11
CA GLN A 485 -20.38 -11.18 2.69
C GLN A 485 -21.83 -10.79 2.44
N ASP A 486 -22.78 -11.30 3.23
CA ASP A 486 -24.22 -11.03 3.06
C ASP A 486 -24.56 -9.53 3.21
N GLN A 487 -23.88 -8.82 4.10
CA GLN A 487 -24.09 -7.39 4.30
C GLN A 487 -23.63 -6.53 3.12
N THR A 488 -22.88 -7.06 2.15
CA THR A 488 -22.66 -6.39 0.85
C THR A 488 -23.98 -6.04 0.17
N SER A 489 -25.04 -6.84 0.38
CA SER A 489 -26.35 -6.58 -0.22
C SER A 489 -27.05 -5.30 0.29
N THR A 490 -26.52 -4.66 1.35
CA THR A 490 -26.90 -3.30 1.81
C THR A 490 -26.59 -2.22 0.78
N GLN A 491 -25.56 -2.42 -0.05
CA GLN A 491 -25.16 -1.51 -1.13
C GLN A 491 -26.11 -1.65 -2.33
N HIS A 492 -26.34 -0.54 -3.03
CA HIS A 492 -27.08 -0.59 -4.29
C HIS A 492 -26.13 -1.03 -5.42
N PRO A 493 -26.32 -2.19 -6.07
CA PRO A 493 -25.34 -2.76 -7.00
C PRO A 493 -25.03 -1.88 -8.23
N TYR A 494 -25.95 -0.97 -8.56
CA TYR A 494 -25.83 -0.05 -9.68
C TYR A 494 -25.85 1.42 -9.25
N GLY A 495 -25.60 1.71 -7.96
CA GLY A 495 -25.66 3.06 -7.40
C GLY A 495 -24.71 4.04 -8.09
N VAL A 496 -23.54 3.55 -8.53
CA VAL A 496 -22.52 4.34 -9.24
C VAL A 496 -23.03 4.88 -10.59
N LEU A 497 -23.93 4.15 -11.27
CA LEU A 497 -24.55 4.64 -12.51
C LEU A 497 -25.48 5.84 -12.25
N VAL A 498 -26.13 5.87 -11.08
CA VAL A 498 -27.02 6.96 -10.67
C VAL A 498 -26.20 8.18 -10.25
N THR A 499 -25.11 7.98 -9.50
CA THR A 499 -24.28 9.10 -9.01
C THR A 499 -23.49 9.80 -10.12
N HIS A 500 -23.13 9.11 -11.20
CA HIS A 500 -22.37 9.66 -12.33
C HIS A 500 -22.97 10.96 -12.93
N PRO A 501 -24.19 10.96 -13.49
CA PRO A 501 -24.77 12.17 -14.09
C PRO A 501 -24.97 13.30 -13.07
N LEU A 502 -25.21 12.96 -11.79
CA LEU A 502 -25.36 13.94 -10.72
C LEU A 502 -24.02 14.64 -10.43
N MET A 503 -22.94 13.87 -10.27
CA MET A 503 -21.59 14.42 -10.06
C MET A 503 -21.12 15.23 -11.27
N GLN A 504 -21.43 14.77 -12.48
CA GLN A 504 -21.10 15.49 -13.72
C GLN A 504 -21.78 16.86 -13.75
N GLN A 505 -23.07 16.94 -13.40
CA GLN A 505 -23.79 18.21 -13.33
C GLN A 505 -23.16 19.16 -12.29
N LEU A 506 -22.74 18.63 -11.14
CA LEU A 506 -22.12 19.41 -10.07
C LEU A 506 -20.64 19.73 -10.30
N GLY A 507 -20.04 19.29 -11.42
CA GLY A 507 -18.62 19.49 -11.70
C GLY A 507 -17.69 18.77 -10.71
N ILE A 508 -18.15 17.70 -10.06
CA ILE A 508 -17.33 16.84 -9.20
C ILE A 508 -16.54 15.91 -10.11
N LEU A 509 -15.21 15.96 -10.06
CA LEU A 509 -14.36 15.07 -10.86
C LEU A 509 -14.50 13.63 -10.37
N HIS A 510 -14.68 12.67 -11.28
CA HIS A 510 -14.82 11.24 -10.98
C HIS A 510 -14.62 10.41 -12.26
N PRO A 511 -14.24 9.13 -12.15
CA PRO A 511 -14.22 8.21 -13.29
C PRO A 511 -15.63 7.95 -13.83
N ARG A 512 -15.76 7.84 -15.15
CA ARG A 512 -17.03 7.49 -15.78
C ARG A 512 -17.23 5.97 -15.79
N PRO A 513 -18.31 5.43 -15.19
CA PRO A 513 -18.59 4.00 -15.18
C PRO A 513 -19.33 3.55 -16.45
N PHE A 514 -18.89 2.45 -17.05
CA PHE A 514 -19.61 1.76 -18.12
C PHE A 514 -19.91 0.31 -17.71
N LEU A 515 -21.18 -0.05 -17.61
CA LEU A 515 -21.62 -1.39 -17.21
C LEU A 515 -21.42 -2.40 -18.35
N TYR A 516 -20.68 -3.48 -18.08
CA TYR A 516 -20.46 -4.60 -19.00
C TYR A 516 -20.50 -5.94 -18.27
N LEU A 517 -20.68 -7.01 -19.06
CA LEU A 517 -20.33 -8.37 -18.69
C LEU A 517 -18.93 -8.70 -19.23
N MET A 518 -18.02 -9.16 -18.38
CA MET A 518 -16.72 -9.65 -18.84
C MET A 518 -16.91 -10.94 -19.66
N PRO A 519 -16.33 -11.07 -20.88
CA PRO A 519 -16.40 -12.31 -21.64
C PRO A 519 -15.63 -13.44 -20.94
N ASP A 520 -15.96 -14.68 -21.28
CA ASP A 520 -15.20 -15.84 -20.82
C ASP A 520 -13.99 -16.16 -21.72
N ASP A 521 -13.17 -15.15 -22.03
CA ASP A 521 -12.19 -15.19 -23.12
C ASP A 521 -10.79 -15.63 -22.64
N ASP A 522 -10.06 -16.41 -23.45
CA ASP A 522 -8.68 -16.84 -23.18
C ASP A 522 -7.70 -15.67 -23.08
N LYS A 523 -8.00 -14.51 -23.67
CA LYS A 523 -7.23 -13.27 -23.51
C LYS A 523 -7.18 -12.76 -22.07
N LEU A 524 -8.07 -13.24 -21.19
CA LEU A 524 -8.00 -12.97 -19.75
C LEU A 524 -6.87 -13.76 -19.06
N GLY A 525 -6.32 -14.79 -19.71
CA GLY A 525 -5.26 -15.63 -19.16
C GLY A 525 -5.63 -16.17 -17.78
N ILE A 526 -4.71 -16.00 -16.83
CA ILE A 526 -4.91 -16.44 -15.44
C ILE A 526 -6.08 -15.76 -14.72
N TYR A 527 -6.54 -14.59 -15.19
CA TYR A 527 -7.62 -13.83 -14.57
C TYR A 527 -9.01 -14.29 -15.02
N ARG A 528 -9.08 -15.21 -16.00
CA ARG A 528 -10.33 -15.75 -16.54
C ARG A 528 -11.22 -16.35 -15.44
N SER A 529 -10.65 -17.08 -14.47
CA SER A 529 -11.41 -17.66 -13.36
C SER A 529 -12.05 -16.62 -12.43
N ASP A 530 -11.38 -15.48 -12.28
CA ASP A 530 -11.76 -14.44 -11.33
C ASP A 530 -12.70 -13.41 -11.94
N PHE A 531 -12.65 -13.19 -13.25
CA PHE A 531 -13.43 -12.14 -13.93
C PHE A 531 -14.38 -12.65 -15.01
N GLY A 532 -14.15 -13.83 -15.60
CA GLY A 532 -14.98 -14.37 -16.67
C GLY A 532 -16.46 -14.46 -16.28
N LEU A 533 -17.34 -13.98 -17.17
CA LEU A 533 -18.80 -13.93 -16.99
C LEU A 533 -19.28 -13.17 -15.74
N LYS A 534 -18.43 -12.30 -15.17
CA LYS A 534 -18.84 -11.43 -14.05
C LYS A 534 -19.22 -10.04 -14.56
N PRO A 535 -20.32 -9.45 -14.06
CA PRO A 535 -20.66 -8.07 -14.38
C PRO A 535 -19.77 -7.09 -13.61
N GLY A 536 -19.45 -5.97 -14.26
CA GLY A 536 -18.55 -4.96 -13.72
C GLY A 536 -18.65 -3.63 -14.44
N PHE A 537 -17.96 -2.64 -13.89
CA PHE A 537 -17.83 -1.31 -14.48
C PHE A 537 -16.45 -1.16 -15.12
N LEU A 538 -16.43 -0.84 -16.41
CA LEU A 538 -15.23 -0.35 -17.09
C LEU A 538 -15.11 1.15 -16.82
N GLU A 539 -14.01 1.57 -16.21
CA GLU A 539 -13.74 2.95 -15.79
C GLU A 539 -12.37 3.39 -16.32
N GLU A 540 -12.23 4.66 -16.70
CA GLU A 540 -10.94 5.23 -17.14
C GLU A 540 -10.03 5.50 -15.93
N ILE A 541 -8.76 5.08 -16.01
CA ILE A 541 -7.75 5.34 -14.97
C ILE A 541 -6.74 6.36 -15.51
N PRO A 542 -6.45 7.44 -14.79
CA PRO A 542 -5.38 8.37 -15.17
C PRO A 542 -4.01 7.77 -14.79
N GLN A 543 -3.01 7.83 -15.68
CA GLN A 543 -1.61 7.54 -15.35
C GLN A 543 -0.66 8.60 -15.91
N GLY A 544 0.29 9.04 -15.08
CA GLY A 544 1.38 9.94 -15.45
C GLY A 544 0.95 11.38 -15.78
N ARG A 545 1.86 12.16 -16.37
CA ARG A 545 1.55 13.46 -16.99
C ARG A 545 0.48 13.25 -18.06
N LEU A 546 -0.76 13.57 -17.74
CA LEU A 546 -1.93 13.07 -18.46
C LEU A 546 -1.99 13.66 -19.87
N GLN A 547 -2.10 12.79 -20.88
CA GLN A 547 -2.62 13.16 -22.21
C GLN A 547 -4.16 13.08 -22.27
N ALA A 548 -4.86 13.08 -21.13
CA ALA A 548 -6.31 12.84 -21.06
C ALA A 548 -7.10 14.17 -20.97
N PRO A 549 -7.83 14.61 -22.03
CA PRO A 549 -8.39 15.96 -22.05
C PRO A 549 -9.80 16.11 -21.42
N HIS A 550 -10.55 15.04 -21.15
CA HIS A 550 -12.02 15.15 -21.01
C HIS A 550 -12.61 14.96 -19.59
N ASN A 551 -12.17 13.97 -18.80
CA ASN A 551 -12.84 13.63 -17.52
C ASN A 551 -12.19 14.23 -16.26
N PHE A 552 -10.94 14.69 -16.36
CA PHE A 552 -10.19 15.32 -15.26
C PHE A 552 -9.85 16.78 -15.58
N ALA A 553 -10.70 17.43 -16.37
CA ALA A 553 -10.65 18.86 -16.71
C ALA A 553 -9.26 19.40 -17.13
N GLY A 554 -8.43 18.58 -17.77
CA GLY A 554 -7.08 18.98 -18.22
C GLY A 554 -6.02 19.00 -17.13
N ALA A 555 -6.16 18.17 -16.09
CA ALA A 555 -5.15 18.04 -15.03
C ALA A 555 -3.77 17.63 -15.57
N ASP A 556 -2.72 18.22 -15.02
CA ASP A 556 -1.33 17.91 -15.36
C ASP A 556 -0.88 16.57 -14.77
N ASP A 557 -1.41 16.22 -13.60
CA ASP A 557 -1.07 15.01 -12.85
C ASP A 557 -2.22 14.58 -11.93
N LEU A 558 -2.19 13.34 -11.44
CA LEU A 558 -3.15 12.80 -10.49
C LEU A 558 -2.44 12.08 -9.35
N LEU A 559 -2.62 12.57 -8.12
CA LEU A 559 -2.06 11.97 -6.92
C LEU A 559 -3.10 11.13 -6.15
N LYS A 560 -2.71 9.95 -5.67
CA LYS A 560 -3.43 9.26 -4.58
C LYS A 560 -3.32 10.08 -3.28
N SER A 561 -4.27 9.93 -2.35
CA SER A 561 -4.31 10.77 -1.13
C SER A 561 -3.03 10.75 -0.30
N TYR A 562 -2.38 9.60 -0.09
CA TYR A 562 -1.12 9.55 0.66
C TYR A 562 0.00 10.37 -0.01
N MET A 563 0.11 10.31 -1.35
CA MET A 563 1.04 11.14 -2.12
C MET A 563 0.67 12.61 -2.02
N PHE A 564 -0.61 12.93 -2.11
CA PHE A 564 -1.11 14.29 -1.99
C PHE A 564 -0.77 14.89 -0.62
N PHE A 565 -0.98 14.17 0.49
CA PHE A 565 -0.64 14.67 1.82
C PHE A 565 0.86 14.90 1.98
N ARG A 566 1.69 14.00 1.46
CA ARG A 566 3.15 14.19 1.42
C ARG A 566 3.54 15.42 0.61
N TYR A 567 3.00 15.55 -0.60
CA TYR A 567 3.20 16.73 -1.43
C TYR A 567 2.76 18.00 -0.71
N ARG A 568 1.65 17.95 0.04
CA ARG A 568 1.11 19.08 0.80
C ARG A 568 2.06 19.56 1.91
N TYR A 569 2.85 18.66 2.50
CA TYR A 569 3.83 19.00 3.54
C TYR A 569 5.20 19.36 2.94
N GLU A 570 5.56 18.83 1.77
CA GLU A 570 6.85 19.07 1.12
C GLU A 570 6.83 20.33 0.22
N PHE A 571 5.68 20.69 -0.36
CA PHE A 571 5.57 21.75 -1.37
C PHE A 571 4.69 22.93 -0.88
N PRO A 572 5.28 24.09 -0.54
CA PRO A 572 4.54 25.24 -0.01
C PRO A 572 3.53 25.82 -1.02
N GLN A 573 3.76 25.61 -2.32
CA GLN A 573 2.94 26.07 -3.43
C GLN A 573 1.68 25.23 -3.70
N LEU A 574 1.45 24.12 -2.99
CA LEU A 574 0.29 23.25 -3.21
C LEU A 574 -0.95 23.72 -2.45
N GLN A 575 -1.95 24.20 -3.18
CA GLN A 575 -3.23 24.69 -2.66
C GLN A 575 -4.37 23.72 -2.94
N VAL A 576 -5.19 23.46 -1.94
CA VAL A 576 -6.39 22.63 -2.08
C VAL A 576 -7.56 23.50 -2.50
N ASP A 577 -8.29 23.07 -3.53
CA ASP A 577 -9.58 23.65 -3.89
C ASP A 577 -10.66 23.21 -2.87
N GLN A 578 -10.70 23.90 -1.73
CA GLN A 578 -11.61 23.56 -0.62
C GLN A 578 -13.08 23.70 -1.03
N LEU A 579 -13.42 24.59 -1.97
CA LEU A 579 -14.80 24.73 -2.47
C LEU A 579 -15.21 23.50 -3.29
N ALA A 580 -14.33 23.00 -4.17
CA ALA A 580 -14.58 21.76 -4.89
C ALA A 580 -14.72 20.56 -3.93
N TYR A 581 -13.89 20.49 -2.89
CA TYR A 581 -13.99 19.44 -1.88
C TYR A 581 -15.27 19.53 -1.05
N ALA A 582 -15.62 20.72 -0.58
CA ALA A 582 -16.87 20.96 0.13
C ALA A 582 -18.08 20.56 -0.73
N ARG A 583 -18.10 20.89 -2.03
CA ARG A 583 -19.17 20.50 -2.95
C ARG A 583 -19.32 18.99 -3.02
N ALA A 584 -18.21 18.27 -3.11
CA ALA A 584 -18.21 16.82 -3.09
C ALA A 584 -18.74 16.28 -1.75
N ARG A 585 -18.32 16.82 -0.60
CA ARG A 585 -18.86 16.41 0.71
C ARG A 585 -20.37 16.68 0.86
N ILE A 586 -20.88 17.81 0.37
CA ILE A 586 -22.33 18.10 0.36
C ILE A 586 -23.08 17.05 -0.47
N PHE A 587 -22.56 16.70 -1.64
CA PHE A 587 -23.11 15.63 -2.45
C PHE A 587 -23.13 14.29 -1.69
N ASP A 588 -22.05 13.95 -0.99
CA ASP A 588 -21.90 12.72 -0.22
C ASP A 588 -22.95 12.62 0.91
N LEU A 589 -23.18 13.73 1.63
CA LEU A 589 -24.26 13.83 2.61
C LEU A 589 -25.63 13.59 1.95
N TRP A 590 -25.88 14.19 0.79
CA TRP A 590 -27.15 14.07 0.08
C TRP A 590 -27.43 12.63 -0.39
N VAL A 591 -26.45 11.92 -0.95
CA VAL A 591 -26.62 10.51 -1.39
C VAL A 591 -26.46 9.49 -0.26
N GLY A 592 -26.05 9.94 0.94
CA GLY A 592 -25.87 9.10 2.11
C GLY A 592 -24.66 8.18 2.05
N ASP A 593 -23.58 8.65 1.41
CA ASP A 593 -22.33 7.92 1.25
C ASP A 593 -21.46 8.12 2.52
N TRP A 594 -21.54 7.15 3.44
CA TRP A 594 -20.93 7.21 4.77
C TRP A 594 -19.46 6.77 4.81
N ASP A 595 -18.97 6.11 3.76
CA ASP A 595 -17.65 5.49 3.72
C ASP A 595 -16.71 6.27 2.81
N ARG A 596 -16.34 7.48 3.26
CA ARG A 596 -15.49 8.41 2.51
C ARG A 596 -14.15 8.53 3.19
N GLN A 597 -13.32 7.52 2.99
CA GLN A 597 -11.95 7.40 3.48
C GLN A 597 -10.97 8.02 2.47
N GLU A 598 -9.69 8.07 2.85
CA GLU A 598 -8.63 8.75 2.07
C GLU A 598 -8.39 8.07 0.72
N ASP A 599 -8.50 6.74 0.65
CA ASP A 599 -8.38 5.93 -0.57
C ASP A 599 -9.52 6.18 -1.59
N ASN A 600 -10.67 6.70 -1.14
CA ASN A 600 -11.77 7.09 -2.03
C ASN A 600 -11.54 8.46 -2.71
N TRP A 601 -10.40 9.10 -2.47
CA TRP A 601 -10.01 10.37 -3.08
C TRP A 601 -8.70 10.24 -3.84
N HIS A 602 -8.67 10.83 -5.02
CA HIS A 602 -7.43 11.21 -5.70
C HIS A 602 -7.45 12.73 -5.90
N TRP A 603 -6.32 13.30 -6.32
CA TRP A 603 -6.11 14.74 -6.37
C TRP A 603 -5.53 15.13 -7.72
N ALA A 604 -6.37 15.75 -8.55
CA ALA A 604 -5.98 16.28 -9.84
C ALA A 604 -5.21 17.58 -9.64
N LEU A 605 -3.99 17.63 -10.16
CA LEU A 605 -3.08 18.77 -10.05
C LEU A 605 -3.18 19.67 -11.28
N TYR A 606 -3.19 20.98 -11.05
CA TYR A 606 -3.21 22.01 -12.09
C TYR A 606 -2.15 23.05 -11.79
N THR A 607 -1.22 23.21 -12.72
CA THR A 607 -0.20 24.26 -12.69
C THR A 607 -0.84 25.56 -13.16
N THR A 608 -0.71 26.61 -12.36
CA THR A 608 -1.21 27.94 -12.71
C THR A 608 -0.07 28.87 -13.12
N ASP A 609 -0.39 29.91 -13.89
CA ASP A 609 0.57 30.92 -14.36
C ASP A 609 1.33 31.64 -13.24
N ALA A 610 0.82 31.58 -12.00
CA ALA A 610 1.39 32.24 -10.81
C ALA A 610 2.29 31.32 -9.96
N ALA A 611 2.85 30.25 -10.55
CA ALA A 611 3.66 29.24 -9.84
C ALA A 611 2.95 28.52 -8.66
N ARG A 612 1.60 28.62 -8.58
CA ARG A 612 0.79 27.83 -7.64
C ARG A 612 0.35 26.53 -8.28
N LEU A 613 0.29 25.48 -7.48
CA LEU A 613 -0.22 24.17 -7.84
C LEU A 613 -1.57 23.97 -7.17
N ILE A 614 -2.66 23.83 -7.92
CA ILE A 614 -3.99 23.60 -7.36
C ILE A 614 -4.29 22.10 -7.38
N ALA A 615 -4.63 21.53 -6.23
CA ALA A 615 -5.16 20.19 -6.09
C ALA A 615 -6.70 20.23 -6.01
N ARG A 616 -7.36 19.57 -6.95
CA ARG A 616 -8.81 19.35 -6.93
C ARG A 616 -9.14 17.90 -6.60
N PRO A 617 -10.16 17.64 -5.76
CA PRO A 617 -10.54 16.29 -5.41
C PRO A 617 -11.18 15.58 -6.60
N VAL A 618 -10.83 14.31 -6.74
CA VAL A 618 -11.42 13.36 -7.67
C VAL A 618 -12.04 12.25 -6.83
N ALA A 619 -13.37 12.13 -6.90
CA ALA A 619 -14.12 11.17 -6.13
C ALA A 619 -14.09 9.79 -6.79
N PHE A 620 -13.37 8.86 -6.18
CA PHE A 620 -13.41 7.44 -6.49
C PHE A 620 -14.35 6.70 -5.53
N ASP A 621 -14.71 5.46 -5.89
CA ASP A 621 -15.52 4.51 -5.11
C ASP A 621 -16.79 5.11 -4.48
N ARG A 622 -17.93 4.88 -5.14
CA ARG A 622 -19.26 5.38 -4.71
C ARG A 622 -20.20 4.26 -4.31
N ASP A 623 -19.65 3.14 -3.86
CA ASP A 623 -20.43 1.92 -3.68
C ASP A 623 -21.37 1.97 -2.46
N GLN A 624 -21.10 2.86 -1.50
CA GLN A 624 -21.91 3.05 -0.30
C GLN A 624 -23.01 4.12 -0.46
N ALA A 625 -23.10 4.75 -1.64
CA ALA A 625 -24.24 5.61 -1.96
C ALA A 625 -25.55 4.81 -1.87
N PHE A 626 -26.55 5.40 -1.22
CA PHE A 626 -27.87 4.81 -0.99
C PHE A 626 -27.89 3.58 -0.06
N ALA A 627 -26.86 3.36 0.76
CA ALA A 627 -26.76 2.18 1.63
C ALA A 627 -28.01 1.95 2.51
N ARG A 628 -28.49 0.70 2.51
CA ARG A 628 -29.75 0.30 3.15
C ARG A 628 -29.52 -0.64 4.31
N TRP A 629 -29.58 -0.09 5.52
CA TRP A 629 -29.50 -0.81 6.80
C TRP A 629 -30.90 -1.13 7.34
N ASP A 630 -31.59 -2.12 6.77
CA ASP A 630 -32.91 -2.60 7.24
C ASP A 630 -32.84 -4.02 7.81
N GLY A 631 -33.89 -4.46 8.52
CA GLY A 631 -33.87 -5.71 9.31
C GLY A 631 -33.35 -5.51 10.73
N PHE A 632 -33.62 -6.46 11.61
CA PHE A 632 -33.41 -6.27 13.06
C PHE A 632 -31.94 -5.93 13.43
N PHE A 633 -30.97 -6.73 12.98
CA PHE A 633 -29.56 -6.52 13.35
C PHE A 633 -28.94 -5.30 12.64
N PRO A 634 -29.14 -5.08 11.33
CA PRO A 634 -28.66 -3.87 10.65
C PRO A 634 -29.26 -2.58 11.23
N TRP A 635 -30.56 -2.57 11.55
CA TRP A 635 -31.21 -1.45 12.22
C TRP A 635 -30.65 -1.15 13.62
N LEU A 636 -30.21 -2.18 14.34
CA LEU A 636 -29.56 -2.02 15.64
C LEU A 636 -28.14 -1.45 15.47
N ALA A 637 -27.41 -1.90 14.44
CA ALA A 637 -26.07 -1.41 14.10
C ALA A 637 -26.07 0.05 13.62
N ASP A 638 -27.12 0.50 12.94
CA ASP A 638 -27.33 1.89 12.46
C ASP A 638 -27.52 2.93 13.59
N ARG A 639 -27.47 2.53 14.87
CA ARG A 639 -27.57 3.46 15.98
C ARG A 639 -26.21 4.09 16.28
N GLU A 640 -26.16 5.42 16.38
CA GLU A 640 -24.93 6.16 16.69
C GLU A 640 -24.20 5.67 17.96
N TRP A 641 -24.93 5.10 18.93
CA TRP A 641 -24.36 4.52 20.14
C TRP A 641 -23.74 3.12 19.95
N MET A 642 -24.15 2.40 18.89
CA MET A 642 -23.70 1.04 18.58
C MET A 642 -22.56 1.05 17.55
N HIS A 643 -22.71 1.82 16.47
CA HIS A 643 -21.65 2.05 15.50
C HIS A 643 -21.70 3.50 15.02
N PRO A 644 -20.69 4.32 15.32
CA PRO A 644 -20.73 5.75 15.02
C PRO A 644 -20.56 6.08 13.54
N ALA A 645 -20.29 5.09 12.69
CA ALA A 645 -19.88 5.27 11.31
C ALA A 645 -20.84 4.70 10.26
N ILE A 646 -22.05 4.32 10.65
CA ILE A 646 -23.04 3.74 9.73
C ILE A 646 -24.28 4.64 9.71
N GLN A 647 -24.86 4.83 8.53
CA GLN A 647 -26.11 5.59 8.37
C GLN A 647 -27.02 4.98 7.30
N HIS A 648 -28.27 4.68 7.68
CA HIS A 648 -29.33 4.27 6.77
C HIS A 648 -29.75 5.40 5.83
N PHE A 649 -29.80 5.10 4.52
CA PHE A 649 -30.33 6.01 3.50
C PHE A 649 -31.87 6.05 3.51
N GLY A 650 -32.40 6.98 4.32
CA GLY A 650 -33.83 7.28 4.42
C GLY A 650 -34.22 8.64 3.83
N THR A 651 -35.53 8.92 3.81
CA THR A 651 -36.09 10.23 3.39
C THR A 651 -35.65 11.39 4.28
N ASN A 652 -35.27 11.09 5.52
CA ASN A 652 -34.78 12.06 6.49
C ASN A 652 -33.25 12.13 6.43
N LEU A 653 -32.71 13.32 6.17
CA LEU A 653 -31.27 13.57 6.14
C LEU A 653 -30.78 13.85 7.58
N LYS A 654 -30.57 12.76 8.32
CA LYS A 654 -30.04 12.77 9.70
C LYS A 654 -28.69 12.07 9.77
N GLY A 655 -28.06 12.11 10.95
CA GLY A 655 -26.81 11.40 11.21
C GLY A 655 -25.62 11.99 10.47
N VAL A 656 -25.56 13.33 10.35
CA VAL A 656 -24.45 14.03 9.70
C VAL A 656 -23.11 13.60 10.30
N ARG A 657 -23.05 13.43 11.63
CA ARG A 657 -21.88 12.92 12.33
C ARG A 657 -21.48 11.51 11.88
N SER A 658 -22.45 10.63 11.65
CA SER A 658 -22.20 9.27 11.16
C SER A 658 -21.72 9.27 9.71
N LEU A 659 -22.37 10.07 8.85
CA LEU A 659 -21.99 10.24 7.45
C LEU A 659 -20.60 10.86 7.27
N SER A 660 -20.14 11.65 8.25
CA SER A 660 -18.81 12.27 8.25
C SER A 660 -17.79 11.53 9.13
N TRP A 661 -18.12 10.38 9.72
CA TRP A 661 -17.24 9.76 10.71
C TRP A 661 -15.94 9.27 10.09
N HIS A 662 -16.00 8.56 8.96
CA HIS A 662 -14.80 8.06 8.27
C HIS A 662 -13.95 9.19 7.67
N SER A 663 -14.59 10.23 7.13
CA SER A 663 -13.91 11.38 6.52
C SER A 663 -13.41 12.42 7.52
N ARG A 664 -13.73 12.30 8.82
CA ARG A 664 -13.53 13.38 9.81
C ARG A 664 -12.11 13.93 9.85
N HIS A 665 -11.10 13.10 9.62
CA HIS A 665 -9.70 13.50 9.71
C HIS A 665 -9.29 14.33 8.48
N ILE A 666 -9.59 13.84 7.27
CA ILE A 666 -9.34 14.57 6.03
C ILE A 666 -10.20 15.85 5.95
N ASP A 667 -11.46 15.80 6.37
CA ASP A 667 -12.33 16.98 6.41
C ASP A 667 -11.76 18.05 7.34
N ARG A 668 -11.28 17.68 8.54
CA ARG A 668 -10.66 18.61 9.50
C ARG A 668 -9.35 19.21 8.98
N LEU A 669 -8.58 18.47 8.20
CA LEU A 669 -7.31 18.95 7.64
C LEU A 669 -7.53 19.88 6.43
N LEU A 670 -8.55 19.60 5.62
CA LEU A 670 -8.71 20.24 4.31
C LEU A 670 -9.81 21.29 4.25
N LEU A 671 -10.84 21.26 5.10
CA LEU A 671 -11.99 22.18 5.07
C LEU A 671 -11.91 23.26 6.15
N THR A 672 -10.75 23.88 6.27
CA THR A 672 -10.42 24.79 7.37
C THR A 672 -10.66 26.26 7.05
N ALA A 673 -10.76 26.66 5.77
CA ALA A 673 -10.82 28.07 5.37
C ALA A 673 -12.25 28.59 5.16
N LEU A 674 -13.21 27.71 4.85
CA LEU A 674 -14.56 28.12 4.47
C LEU A 674 -15.37 28.68 5.65
N THR A 675 -16.06 29.79 5.40
CA THR A 675 -17.01 30.45 6.31
C THR A 675 -18.38 29.77 6.29
N ARG A 676 -19.22 30.02 7.31
CA ARG A 676 -20.60 29.51 7.35
C ARG A 676 -21.38 29.95 6.11
N GLU A 677 -21.24 31.20 5.71
CA GLU A 677 -21.94 31.79 4.57
C GLU A 677 -21.54 31.10 3.25
N GLN A 678 -20.26 30.76 3.09
CA GLN A 678 -19.80 29.99 1.93
C GLN A 678 -20.39 28.58 1.90
N TRP A 679 -20.48 27.90 3.05
CA TRP A 679 -21.14 26.60 3.15
C TRP A 679 -22.64 26.66 2.83
N GLN A 680 -23.34 27.67 3.35
CA GLN A 680 -24.76 27.88 3.07
C GLN A 680 -24.98 28.20 1.58
N ALA A 681 -24.17 29.08 1.00
CA ALA A 681 -24.24 29.43 -0.42
C ALA A 681 -24.00 28.19 -1.30
N LEU A 682 -22.99 27.39 -0.98
CA LEU A 682 -22.68 26.17 -1.72
C LEU A 682 -23.77 25.11 -1.58
N ALA A 683 -24.39 24.97 -0.39
CA ALA A 683 -25.52 24.08 -0.19
C ALA A 683 -26.72 24.46 -1.06
N LEU A 684 -27.04 25.75 -1.13
CA LEU A 684 -28.12 26.28 -1.97
C LEU A 684 -27.82 26.13 -3.46
N GLU A 685 -26.56 26.35 -3.87
CA GLU A 685 -26.09 26.12 -5.25
C GLU A 685 -26.28 24.66 -5.65
N VAL A 686 -25.81 23.71 -4.83
CA VAL A 686 -25.98 22.27 -5.07
C VAL A 686 -27.47 21.91 -5.10
N GLN A 687 -28.26 22.37 -4.12
CA GLN A 687 -29.70 22.12 -4.05
C GLN A 687 -30.43 22.54 -5.32
N ALA A 688 -30.09 23.72 -5.86
CA ALA A 688 -30.71 24.27 -7.07
C ALA A 688 -30.37 23.47 -8.34
N GLN A 689 -29.17 22.90 -8.43
CA GLN A 689 -28.74 22.10 -9.58
C GLN A 689 -29.37 20.70 -9.60
N LEU A 690 -29.77 20.17 -8.43
CA LEU A 690 -30.38 18.85 -8.27
C LEU A 690 -31.86 18.83 -8.64
N THR A 691 -32.19 19.24 -9.87
CA THR A 691 -33.57 19.32 -10.37
C THR A 691 -34.26 17.94 -10.43
N ASP A 692 -35.60 17.93 -10.40
CA ASP A 692 -36.37 16.69 -10.57
C ASP A 692 -36.02 15.98 -11.89
N SER A 693 -35.84 16.73 -12.98
CA SER A 693 -35.43 16.16 -14.28
C SER A 693 -34.06 15.50 -14.20
N LEU A 694 -33.09 16.11 -13.51
CA LEU A 694 -31.76 15.52 -13.33
C LEU A 694 -31.84 14.23 -12.49
N ILE A 695 -32.64 14.23 -11.42
CA ILE A 695 -32.87 13.03 -10.60
C ILE A 695 -33.48 11.91 -11.46
N GLU A 696 -34.45 12.21 -12.31
CA GLU A 696 -35.02 11.21 -13.22
C GLU A 696 -33.99 10.67 -14.23
N THR A 697 -33.21 11.57 -14.85
CA THR A 697 -32.12 11.17 -15.77
C THR A 697 -31.09 10.28 -15.07
N ALA A 698 -30.74 10.61 -13.83
CA ALA A 698 -29.82 9.83 -13.02
C ALA A 698 -30.36 8.44 -12.71
N LEU A 699 -31.62 8.34 -12.29
CA LEU A 699 -32.23 7.04 -12.00
C LEU A 699 -32.36 6.19 -13.27
N ALA A 700 -32.72 6.81 -14.40
CA ALA A 700 -32.86 6.14 -15.69
C ALA A 700 -31.53 5.60 -16.27
N ALA A 701 -30.38 5.96 -15.69
CA ALA A 701 -29.09 5.37 -16.04
C ALA A 701 -28.93 3.93 -15.55
N MET A 702 -29.77 3.48 -14.60
CA MET A 702 -29.81 2.08 -14.19
C MET A 702 -30.36 1.18 -15.31
N PRO A 703 -30.01 -0.13 -15.31
CA PRO A 703 -30.71 -1.11 -16.14
C PRO A 703 -32.23 -1.04 -15.95
N PRO A 704 -33.04 -1.08 -17.02
CA PRO A 704 -34.51 -0.95 -16.92
C PRO A 704 -35.14 -1.93 -15.93
N GLU A 705 -34.63 -3.16 -15.86
CA GLU A 705 -35.14 -4.21 -14.98
C GLU A 705 -34.89 -3.93 -13.49
N VAL A 706 -33.90 -3.08 -13.18
CA VAL A 706 -33.57 -2.59 -11.84
C VAL A 706 -34.30 -1.30 -11.55
N TYR A 707 -34.42 -0.41 -12.53
CA TYR A 707 -35.17 0.84 -12.43
C TYR A 707 -36.59 0.61 -11.89
N GLU A 708 -37.29 -0.40 -12.43
CA GLU A 708 -38.63 -0.80 -11.96
C GLU A 708 -38.68 -1.21 -10.47
N LEU A 709 -37.57 -1.69 -9.92
CA LEU A 709 -37.51 -2.21 -8.55
C LEU A 709 -37.24 -1.11 -7.51
N THR A 710 -36.41 -0.12 -7.83
CA THR A 710 -35.88 0.83 -6.83
C THR A 710 -36.06 2.30 -7.18
N ALA A 711 -36.35 2.67 -8.43
CA ALA A 711 -36.32 4.08 -8.85
C ALA A 711 -37.34 4.95 -8.10
N GLU A 712 -38.57 4.48 -7.87
CA GLU A 712 -39.58 5.26 -7.14
C GLU A 712 -39.18 5.54 -5.69
N GLU A 713 -38.61 4.54 -5.01
CA GLU A 713 -38.14 4.69 -3.63
C GLU A 713 -36.98 5.71 -3.57
N LEU A 714 -35.99 5.56 -4.47
CA LEU A 714 -34.83 6.46 -4.54
C LEU A 714 -35.25 7.89 -4.93
N ARG A 715 -36.15 8.05 -5.91
CA ARG A 715 -36.71 9.35 -6.32
C ARG A 715 -37.30 10.10 -5.15
N SER A 716 -38.19 9.44 -4.40
CA SER A 716 -38.85 10.03 -3.22
C SER A 716 -37.83 10.43 -2.15
N LYS A 717 -36.85 9.56 -1.86
CA LYS A 717 -35.78 9.84 -0.90
C LYS A 717 -34.90 11.01 -1.33
N LEU A 718 -34.43 11.03 -2.57
CA LEU A 718 -33.55 12.07 -3.10
C LEU A 718 -34.22 13.44 -3.08
N ARG A 719 -35.48 13.52 -3.52
CA ARG A 719 -36.28 14.77 -3.45
C ARG A 719 -36.45 15.24 -2.00
N SER A 720 -36.86 14.35 -1.10
CA SER A 720 -37.03 14.68 0.32
C SER A 720 -35.72 15.18 0.96
N ARG A 721 -34.60 14.52 0.67
CA ARG A 721 -33.28 14.90 1.21
C ARG A 721 -32.75 16.20 0.60
N ARG A 722 -33.06 16.50 -0.66
CA ARG A 722 -32.69 17.78 -1.31
C ARG A 722 -33.26 18.96 -0.52
N GLU A 723 -34.52 18.87 -0.09
CA GLU A 723 -35.16 19.94 0.70
C GLU A 723 -34.59 20.09 2.12
N GLN A 724 -33.84 19.12 2.61
CA GLN A 724 -33.20 19.12 3.94
C GLN A 724 -31.69 19.41 3.86
N LEU A 725 -31.18 19.72 2.67
CA LEU A 725 -29.73 19.78 2.44
C LEU A 725 -29.07 20.92 3.23
N LEU A 726 -29.64 22.13 3.19
CA LEU A 726 -29.11 23.29 3.91
C LEU A 726 -28.92 23.03 5.42
N PRO A 727 -29.95 22.61 6.20
CA PRO A 727 -29.75 22.38 7.64
C PRO A 727 -28.78 21.23 7.95
N ALA A 728 -28.65 20.24 7.06
CA ALA A 728 -27.66 19.18 7.22
C ALA A 728 -26.23 19.71 6.98
N VAL A 729 -26.03 20.58 6.00
CA VAL A 729 -24.73 21.23 5.75
C VAL A 729 -24.36 22.20 6.87
N GLU A 730 -25.33 22.93 7.44
CA GLU A 730 -25.08 23.76 8.62
C GLU A 730 -24.63 22.92 9.81
N SER A 731 -25.29 21.77 10.04
CA SER A 731 -24.89 20.82 11.08
C SER A 731 -23.48 20.26 10.83
N PHE A 732 -23.11 20.04 9.56
CA PHE A 732 -21.76 19.60 9.20
C PHE A 732 -20.72 20.69 9.45
N TYR A 733 -21.01 21.94 9.09
CA TYR A 733 -20.16 23.08 9.40
C TYR A 733 -19.92 23.21 10.90
N ASP A 734 -20.96 23.06 11.73
CA ASP A 734 -20.83 23.15 13.19
C ASP A 734 -19.86 22.08 13.77
N LEU A 735 -19.78 20.90 13.14
CA LEU A 735 -18.82 19.87 13.53
C LEU A 735 -17.37 20.29 13.20
N LEU A 736 -17.16 20.93 12.04
CA LEU A 736 -15.85 21.36 11.57
C LEU A 736 -15.35 22.65 12.24
N ALA A 737 -16.24 23.63 12.44
CA ALA A 737 -15.87 24.97 12.92
C ALA A 737 -15.59 25.02 14.43
N LYS A 738 -16.01 24.00 15.19
CA LYS A 738 -15.87 23.97 16.65
C LYS A 738 -14.41 23.90 17.11
N GLU A 739 -13.59 23.10 16.45
CA GLU A 739 -12.15 22.93 16.70
C GLU A 739 -11.43 22.88 15.36
N VAL A 740 -10.60 23.87 15.08
CA VAL A 740 -9.98 24.03 13.76
C VAL A 740 -8.47 23.85 13.86
N ASP A 741 -7.96 22.93 13.05
CA ASP A 741 -6.54 22.61 12.95
C ASP A 741 -5.97 23.31 11.70
N ILE A 742 -5.08 24.28 11.87
CA ILE A 742 -4.38 24.98 10.79
C ILE A 742 -2.97 24.42 10.73
N VAL A 743 -2.71 23.65 9.68
CA VAL A 743 -1.45 22.90 9.51
C VAL A 743 -0.56 23.55 8.45
N GLY A 744 0.67 23.87 8.85
CA GLY A 744 1.77 24.37 8.04
C GLY A 744 2.33 23.35 7.04
N THR A 745 3.59 23.51 6.69
CA THR A 745 4.39 22.58 5.86
C THR A 745 5.69 22.24 6.59
N ASN A 746 6.55 21.41 6.00
CA ASN A 746 7.87 21.13 6.56
C ASN A 746 8.88 22.25 6.26
N LEU A 747 8.43 23.36 5.66
CA LEU A 747 9.19 24.58 5.46
C LEU A 747 8.70 25.65 6.42
N ARG A 748 9.49 26.72 6.51
CA ARG A 748 9.19 27.87 7.35
C ARG A 748 7.87 28.57 6.96
N GLU A 749 7.10 28.95 7.97
CA GLU A 749 5.90 29.80 7.84
C GLU A 749 5.82 30.94 8.86
N VAL A 750 4.97 31.93 8.54
CA VAL A 750 4.54 32.95 9.50
C VAL A 750 3.04 32.81 9.76
N PHE A 751 2.71 32.49 11.01
CA PHE A 751 1.35 32.49 11.52
C PHE A 751 1.06 33.84 12.20
N ASP A 752 0.26 34.68 11.56
CA ASP A 752 -0.21 35.95 12.12
C ASP A 752 -1.62 35.79 12.71
N VAL A 753 -1.74 36.03 14.01
CA VAL A 753 -2.96 35.82 14.79
C VAL A 753 -3.37 37.11 15.47
N GLN A 754 -4.49 37.67 15.02
CA GLN A 754 -5.06 38.90 15.56
C GLN A 754 -6.29 38.60 16.43
N ARG A 755 -6.19 38.92 17.73
CA ARG A 755 -7.33 38.91 18.66
C ARG A 755 -8.08 40.24 18.57
N ARG A 756 -9.36 40.19 18.18
CA ARG A 756 -10.21 41.37 18.05
C ARG A 756 -10.97 41.70 19.35
N PRO A 757 -11.40 42.96 19.55
CA PRO A 757 -12.12 43.39 20.75
C PRO A 757 -13.44 42.67 21.03
N ASP A 758 -14.09 42.14 19.99
CA ASP A 758 -15.33 41.35 20.08
C ASP A 758 -15.08 39.85 20.38
N GLY A 759 -13.81 39.46 20.54
CA GLY A 759 -13.40 38.09 20.85
C GLY A 759 -13.14 37.21 19.65
N ALA A 760 -13.45 37.69 18.43
CA ALA A 760 -13.08 37.01 17.20
C ALA A 760 -11.55 36.94 17.04
N VAL A 761 -11.10 35.88 16.38
CA VAL A 761 -9.67 35.66 16.10
C VAL A 761 -9.48 35.57 14.59
N VAL A 762 -8.67 36.46 14.03
CA VAL A 762 -8.26 36.39 12.62
C VAL A 762 -6.93 35.67 12.55
N VAL A 763 -6.86 34.60 11.76
CA VAL A 763 -5.60 33.88 11.51
C VAL A 763 -5.23 34.04 10.04
N ARG A 764 -3.99 34.45 9.81
CA ARG A 764 -3.34 34.51 8.50
C ARG A 764 -2.10 33.64 8.53
N VAL A 765 -1.89 32.85 7.48
CA VAL A 765 -0.66 32.08 7.31
C VAL A 765 0.02 32.53 6.03
N TYR A 766 1.28 32.93 6.16
CA TYR A 766 2.13 33.31 5.04
C TYR A 766 3.17 32.21 4.82
N ARG A 767 3.35 31.84 3.55
CA ARG A 767 4.33 30.84 3.11
C ARG A 767 5.43 31.48 2.27
N PHE A 768 6.61 30.88 2.32
CA PHE A 768 7.75 31.27 1.50
C PHE A 768 7.87 30.30 0.33
N PRO A 769 7.97 30.79 -0.92
CA PRO A 769 8.21 29.93 -2.09
C PRO A 769 9.54 29.15 -2.00
N THR A 770 10.57 29.70 -1.37
CA THR A 770 11.88 29.06 -1.17
C THR A 770 12.48 29.36 0.22
N GLU A 771 13.45 28.56 0.67
CA GLU A 771 14.11 28.73 1.99
C GLU A 771 14.97 30.00 2.11
N GLU A 772 15.42 30.58 0.99
CA GLU A 772 16.40 31.68 0.97
C GLU A 772 15.78 33.10 0.90
N GLU A 773 14.46 33.22 0.78
CA GLU A 773 13.77 34.50 0.53
C GLU A 773 13.44 35.31 1.80
N ALA A 774 13.33 36.65 1.63
CA ALA A 774 13.04 37.57 2.73
C ALA A 774 11.55 37.58 3.09
N LEU A 775 11.20 38.04 4.30
CA LEU A 775 9.81 38.21 4.78
C LEU A 775 8.88 38.98 3.81
N THR A 776 9.45 39.84 2.96
CA THR A 776 8.75 40.63 1.94
C THR A 776 8.21 39.82 0.76
N ASP A 777 8.72 38.60 0.54
CA ASP A 777 8.35 37.74 -0.58
C ASP A 777 7.32 36.65 -0.19
N SER A 778 6.85 36.69 1.06
CA SER A 778 5.88 35.73 1.58
C SER A 778 4.48 35.92 0.97
N LEU A 779 3.82 34.82 0.61
CA LEU A 779 2.48 34.81 0.02
C LEU A 779 1.43 34.47 1.08
N LEU A 780 0.36 35.27 1.15
CA LEU A 780 -0.81 34.93 1.97
C LEU A 780 -1.45 33.65 1.44
N TRP A 781 -1.41 32.62 2.26
CA TRP A 781 -1.83 31.27 1.91
C TRP A 781 -3.19 30.89 2.50
N TYR A 782 -3.43 31.37 3.71
CA TYR A 782 -4.63 31.08 4.47
C TYR A 782 -5.06 32.36 5.19
N GLU A 783 -6.36 32.66 5.15
CA GLU A 783 -6.97 33.67 6.00
C GLU A 783 -8.36 33.21 6.43
N ARG A 784 -8.64 33.25 7.73
CA ARG A 784 -9.98 33.04 8.27
C ARG A 784 -10.21 33.85 9.53
N THR A 785 -11.42 34.40 9.65
CA THR A 785 -11.91 34.99 10.90
C THR A 785 -12.75 33.94 11.63
N PHE A 786 -12.37 33.61 12.86
CA PHE A 786 -13.09 32.69 13.74
C PHE A 786 -13.93 33.47 14.74
N LEU A 787 -15.17 33.04 14.92
CA LEU A 787 -16.15 33.68 15.78
C LEU A 787 -16.34 32.88 17.09
N PRO A 788 -16.38 33.52 18.27
CA PRO A 788 -16.52 32.81 19.56
C PRO A 788 -17.78 31.94 19.70
N GLU A 789 -18.85 32.32 19.01
CA GLU A 789 -20.11 31.58 18.96
C GLU A 789 -20.01 30.26 18.18
N GLU A 790 -19.04 30.13 17.28
CA GLU A 790 -18.85 28.96 16.42
C GLU A 790 -17.64 28.12 16.84
N THR A 791 -16.54 28.78 17.20
CA THR A 791 -15.23 28.15 17.39
C THR A 791 -14.77 28.23 18.83
N ARG A 792 -14.42 27.08 19.41
CA ARG A 792 -13.90 26.98 20.78
C ARG A 792 -12.38 27.01 20.84
N GLU A 793 -11.71 26.41 19.86
CA GLU A 793 -10.26 26.30 19.81
C GLU A 793 -9.75 26.37 18.38
N VAL A 794 -8.65 27.11 18.19
CA VAL A 794 -7.83 27.11 16.98
C VAL A 794 -6.47 26.55 17.33
N ARG A 795 -6.02 25.54 16.59
CA ARG A 795 -4.73 24.87 16.78
C ARG A 795 -3.84 25.16 15.58
N LEU A 796 -2.65 25.70 15.82
CA LEU A 796 -1.66 25.99 14.79
C LEU A 796 -0.54 24.96 14.87
N PHE A 797 -0.24 24.30 13.76
CA PHE A 797 0.81 23.30 13.65
C PHE A 797 1.91 23.81 12.73
N GLY A 798 3.12 23.98 13.27
CA GLY A 798 4.31 24.42 12.52
C GLY A 798 5.01 23.31 11.73
N LEU A 799 4.96 22.07 12.24
CA LEU A 799 5.72 20.93 11.68
C LEU A 799 7.24 21.20 11.73
N ASP A 800 7.99 20.99 10.64
CA ASP A 800 9.45 20.92 10.68
C ASP A 800 10.19 22.24 10.40
N GLY A 801 9.48 23.30 9.98
CA GLY A 801 10.10 24.58 9.61
C GLY A 801 10.54 25.43 10.81
N GLU A 802 11.37 26.46 10.58
CA GLU A 802 11.68 27.49 11.59
C GLU A 802 10.56 28.55 11.66
N ASP A 803 9.45 28.20 12.30
CA ASP A 803 8.21 28.98 12.19
C ASP A 803 8.15 30.21 13.08
N VAL A 804 7.36 31.20 12.65
CA VAL A 804 7.09 32.41 13.44
C VAL A 804 5.61 32.55 13.74
N PHE A 805 5.26 32.47 15.02
CA PHE A 805 3.90 32.72 15.51
C PHE A 805 3.80 34.14 16.07
N GLN A 806 3.09 35.04 15.39
CA GLN A 806 2.87 36.42 15.81
C GLN A 806 1.44 36.56 16.34
N ILE A 807 1.29 36.80 17.63
CA ILE A 807 -0.01 36.93 18.28
C ILE A 807 -0.13 38.34 18.85
N HIS A 808 -1.18 39.04 18.46
CA HIS A 808 -1.35 40.45 18.78
C HIS A 808 -2.83 40.84 18.88
N GLY A 809 -3.10 42.05 19.37
CA GLY A 809 -4.45 42.58 19.53
C GLY A 809 -4.93 42.59 20.98
N LYS A 810 -6.13 43.13 21.22
CA LYS A 810 -6.70 43.28 22.57
C LYS A 810 -8.13 42.79 22.59
N SER A 811 -8.44 41.93 23.54
CA SER A 811 -9.80 41.43 23.78
C SER A 811 -10.06 41.29 25.28
N ARG A 812 -11.33 41.13 25.68
CA ARG A 812 -11.71 40.74 27.06
C ARG A 812 -11.94 39.23 27.22
N ARG A 813 -12.19 38.54 26.11
CA ARG A 813 -12.43 37.09 26.00
C ARG A 813 -12.02 36.68 24.59
N SER A 814 -11.25 35.61 24.46
CA SER A 814 -10.76 35.14 23.16
C SER A 814 -11.03 33.65 22.99
N ILE A 815 -11.12 33.22 21.74
CA ILE A 815 -11.06 31.80 21.36
C ILE A 815 -9.72 31.23 21.86
N ARG A 816 -9.73 29.97 22.31
CA ARG A 816 -8.50 29.30 22.77
C ARG A 816 -7.56 29.10 21.58
N LEU A 817 -6.33 29.58 21.71
CA LEU A 817 -5.27 29.33 20.76
C LEU A 817 -4.32 28.26 21.31
N ARG A 818 -3.99 27.26 20.50
CA ARG A 818 -2.95 26.26 20.79
C ARG A 818 -1.90 26.29 19.70
N ILE A 819 -0.63 26.32 20.08
CA ILE A 819 0.50 26.24 19.16
C ILE A 819 1.18 24.89 19.39
N VAL A 820 1.43 24.18 18.29
CA VAL A 820 2.13 22.90 18.26
C VAL A 820 3.28 23.06 17.27
N GLY A 821 4.48 23.30 17.81
CA GLY A 821 5.71 23.34 17.01
C GLY A 821 6.18 21.96 16.59
N GLY A 822 7.38 21.89 16.00
CA GLY A 822 8.04 20.61 15.72
C GLY A 822 9.53 20.61 16.03
N PRO A 823 10.35 19.82 15.31
CA PRO A 823 11.74 19.59 15.67
C PRO A 823 12.64 20.83 15.51
N ALA A 824 12.33 21.69 14.55
CA ALA A 824 13.07 22.93 14.31
C ALA A 824 12.71 24.02 15.35
N PRO A 825 13.61 24.99 15.56
CA PRO A 825 13.37 26.05 16.53
C PRO A 825 12.33 27.08 16.03
N ASP A 826 11.20 27.15 16.75
CA ASP A 826 10.15 28.14 16.49
C ASP A 826 10.29 29.43 17.30
N VAL A 827 9.74 30.53 16.76
CA VAL A 827 9.67 31.83 17.43
C VAL A 827 8.22 32.22 17.71
N ILE A 828 7.85 32.32 18.99
CA ILE A 828 6.53 32.80 19.43
C ILE A 828 6.64 34.24 19.95
N ARG A 829 5.94 35.17 19.28
CA ARG A 829 5.83 36.58 19.65
C ARG A 829 4.41 36.88 20.12
N GLU A 830 4.19 36.87 21.43
CA GLU A 830 2.88 37.16 22.04
C GLU A 830 2.85 38.58 22.60
N THR A 831 2.07 39.45 21.97
CA THR A 831 1.89 40.87 22.33
C THR A 831 0.42 41.22 22.58
N SER A 832 -0.46 40.22 22.63
CA SER A 832 -1.88 40.43 22.86
C SER A 832 -2.24 40.50 24.35
N GLU A 833 -3.38 41.13 24.63
CA GLU A 833 -4.00 41.22 25.96
C GLU A 833 -5.39 40.57 25.90
N VAL A 834 -5.69 39.63 26.82
CA VAL A 834 -6.99 38.94 26.93
C VAL A 834 -7.54 39.03 28.35
#